data_AF-A0A9E7DCT0-F1
#
_entry.id   AF-A0A9E7DCT0-F1
#
_cell.length_a   1.000
_cell.length_b   1.000
_cell.length_c   1.000
_cell.angle_alpha   90.00
_cell.angle_beta   90.00
_cell.angle_gamma   90.00
#
_symmetry.space_group_name_H-M   'P 1'
#
loop_
_entity.id
_entity.type
_entity.pdbx_description
1 polymer ?
#
loop_
_entity_poly.entity_id
_entity_poly.type
_entity_poly.pdbx_seq_one_letter_code
_entity_poly.pdbx_strand_id
1 'polypeptide(L)'
;MTTDSPTDSPNASGHVTIVFTSDWGVSTGVGQAGRTHSTIERCGDDPVVRGTVITGVLREQAMVAAEAFDRAMGSSGEHWKEFALWLFGQDPDGKRGSIPHTRHVLFTDATSASSIDVHDTVSLSIDPTTGTARDQFLRFTERASAGVLTGTFTLIDEAGAENSDQETIKAAHFLLGVAGLMVRGIGSDRSGGDGECTVLVTSHEVEARAGQSTSKIVAFASSCAQELRTSLKKLAQSLEPEVVSALPAPQRSTQHQVGTVDGSAAQHSGGHHLILDLTLNSPIVSYEVPFSNEIRSLDFLRGTVLLPWLHRLVSSKKQAGNEAVITNAVTGGHLLVSDALPVISHAEGLPVPLTLKTDKTSPSDSPITLYGDSPKNKGKIPVRGGYVFFGPKGGDDKEPGTKTQGWYGKPPLRGRQTTAINHETGAASKGQLVLVYALPEGLKMRAHVWVSDELWNAASVSNLLNEPREARLGSRKLTGTFGSATCTLREETATERESRSRFGNAGIAQPTGDASKSANGTAPGEGTPASSSVVSLWLTSDVIARSAGLGAGGTADDLIRAFKREGIIVEAVGTPSIRHRRIDSWSPADNGPRASRLAIQAGSVIQVRVSEEDRAKLLKLAPFGVGELTAQGYGRFVVDHPLLSVQSIEVTKAKLKHFVCEETPEGGEDK
;
A
#
# COMPACT_ATOMS: atom_id res chain seq x y z
N MET A 1 -5.09 16.78 -55.18
CA MET A 1 -4.76 15.36 -55.46
C MET A 1 -3.61 15.05 -54.54
N THR A 2 -3.76 14.34 -53.42
CA THR A 2 -4.41 13.04 -53.11
C THR A 2 -4.29 12.92 -51.58
N THR A 3 -5.21 12.44 -50.75
CA THR A 3 -6.36 11.54 -50.86
C THR A 3 -7.21 11.76 -49.62
N ASP A 4 -8.42 12.33 -49.78
CA ASP A 4 -9.48 12.12 -48.78
C ASP A 4 -9.98 10.68 -48.98
N SER A 5 -9.56 9.79 -48.10
CA SER A 5 -10.09 8.43 -48.00
C SER A 5 -11.29 8.46 -47.06
N PRO A 6 -12.52 8.13 -47.50
CA PRO A 6 -13.69 8.17 -46.64
C PRO A 6 -13.98 6.76 -46.11
N THR A 7 -13.30 6.32 -45.05
CA THR A 7 -13.70 5.16 -44.22
C THR A 7 -12.71 4.96 -43.07
N ASP A 8 -12.73 5.82 -42.05
CA ASP A 8 -11.95 5.56 -40.83
C ASP A 8 -12.84 4.82 -39.83
N SER A 9 -12.69 3.50 -39.82
CA SER A 9 -13.12 2.72 -38.66
C SER A 9 -12.30 3.19 -37.45
N PRO A 10 -12.90 3.37 -36.27
CA PRO A 10 -12.17 3.86 -35.10
C PRO A 10 -11.02 2.91 -34.73
N ASN A 11 -9.88 3.46 -34.32
CA ASN A 11 -8.73 2.70 -33.82
C ASN A 11 -8.94 2.29 -32.36
N ALA A 12 -8.10 1.39 -31.84
CA ALA A 12 -8.14 0.98 -30.43
C ALA A 12 -7.90 2.15 -29.47
N SER A 13 -7.24 3.21 -29.93
CA SER A 13 -7.02 4.46 -29.20
C SER A 13 -7.92 5.59 -29.69
N GLY A 14 -8.30 6.49 -28.79
CA GLY A 14 -9.01 7.72 -29.11
C GLY A 14 -8.69 8.86 -28.13
N HIS A 15 -9.46 9.93 -28.24
CA HIS A 15 -9.27 11.18 -27.49
C HIS A 15 -10.44 11.44 -26.54
N VAL A 16 -10.12 12.05 -25.40
CA VAL A 16 -11.10 12.60 -24.47
C VAL A 16 -10.83 14.09 -24.32
N THR A 17 -11.82 14.90 -24.65
CA THR A 17 -11.75 16.36 -24.49
C THR A 17 -12.80 16.80 -23.48
N ILE A 18 -12.36 17.50 -22.45
CA ILE A 18 -13.22 18.06 -21.40
C ILE A 18 -13.27 19.57 -21.59
N VAL A 19 -14.45 20.09 -21.93
CA VAL A 19 -14.68 21.53 -22.09
C VAL A 19 -15.43 22.04 -20.87
N PHE A 20 -14.73 22.65 -19.92
CA PHE A 20 -15.34 23.31 -18.77
C PHE A 20 -15.94 24.65 -19.19
N THR A 21 -17.20 24.85 -18.85
CA THR A 21 -17.97 26.07 -19.13
C THR A 21 -18.19 26.93 -17.88
N SER A 22 -17.84 26.41 -16.71
CA SER A 22 -17.74 27.18 -15.45
C SER A 22 -16.41 26.94 -14.75
N ASP A 23 -16.18 27.68 -13.67
CA ASP A 23 -15.06 27.44 -12.78
C ASP A 23 -15.12 26.01 -12.23
N TRP A 24 -13.99 25.35 -12.10
CA TRP A 24 -13.95 23.95 -11.73
C TRP A 24 -12.84 23.64 -10.75
N GLY A 25 -13.01 22.57 -10.00
CA GLY A 25 -12.00 22.11 -9.06
C GLY A 25 -12.13 20.63 -8.75
N VAL A 26 -11.21 19.86 -9.30
CA VAL A 26 -10.98 18.45 -8.96
C VAL A 26 -9.90 18.43 -7.89
N SER A 27 -10.23 17.94 -6.70
CA SER A 27 -9.30 17.83 -5.58
C SER A 27 -9.22 16.39 -5.10
N THR A 28 -8.14 16.07 -4.38
CA THR A 28 -7.89 14.75 -3.80
C THR A 28 -8.80 14.42 -2.61
N GLY A 29 -9.74 15.30 -2.25
CA GLY A 29 -10.69 15.11 -1.15
C GLY A 29 -10.09 15.22 0.26
N VAL A 30 -8.80 15.49 0.39
CA VAL A 30 -8.14 15.80 1.67
C VAL A 30 -8.21 17.30 1.92
N GLY A 31 -8.97 17.71 2.93
CA GLY A 31 -9.01 19.11 3.37
C GLY A 31 -7.61 19.60 3.77
N GLN A 32 -7.26 20.80 3.31
CA GLN A 32 -5.97 21.43 3.58
C GLN A 32 -6.13 22.43 4.74
N ALA A 33 -5.22 22.41 5.71
CA ALA A 33 -5.18 23.42 6.76
C ALA A 33 -4.38 24.65 6.26
N GLY A 34 -5.02 25.81 6.18
CA GLY A 34 -4.44 27.05 5.64
C GLY A 34 -5.50 28.07 5.24
N ARG A 35 -5.11 29.13 4.52
CA ARG A 35 -6.06 30.14 3.99
C ARG A 35 -7.05 29.49 3.01
N THR A 36 -6.54 28.66 2.11
CA THR A 36 -7.31 27.86 1.14
C THR A 36 -7.48 26.43 1.67
N HIS A 37 -8.73 26.00 1.78
CA HIS A 37 -9.18 24.77 2.45
C HIS A 37 -9.24 23.56 1.51
N SER A 38 -9.24 23.78 0.19
CA SER A 38 -9.14 22.75 -0.84
C SER A 38 -8.44 23.35 -2.07
N THR A 39 -7.43 22.66 -2.59
CA THR A 39 -6.68 23.05 -3.79
C THR A 39 -7.02 22.16 -4.98
N ILE A 40 -6.85 22.70 -6.19
CA ILE A 40 -7.04 21.90 -7.41
C ILE A 40 -5.84 20.99 -7.64
N GLU A 41 -6.09 19.83 -8.25
CA GLU A 41 -5.02 18.96 -8.72
C GLU A 41 -4.25 19.61 -9.89
N ARG A 42 -2.92 19.43 -9.87
CA ARG A 42 -2.01 19.97 -10.88
C ARG A 42 -1.07 18.91 -11.46
N CYS A 43 -0.67 19.10 -12.71
CA CYS A 43 0.45 18.42 -13.35
C CYS A 43 1.54 19.46 -13.66
N GLY A 44 2.58 19.51 -12.83
CA GLY A 44 3.45 20.70 -12.79
C GLY A 44 2.68 21.87 -12.17
N ASP A 45 2.64 23.00 -12.87
CA ASP A 45 1.90 24.20 -12.44
C ASP A 45 0.46 24.25 -13.01
N ASP A 46 0.15 23.44 -14.02
CA ASP A 46 -1.12 23.48 -14.74
C ASP A 46 -2.21 22.62 -14.09
N PRO A 47 -3.48 23.10 -14.04
CA PRO A 47 -4.63 22.30 -13.62
C PRO A 47 -4.79 21.00 -14.43
N VAL A 48 -5.12 19.89 -13.76
CA VAL A 48 -5.27 18.58 -14.42
C VAL A 48 -6.53 17.85 -13.95
N VAL A 49 -7.19 17.14 -14.87
CA VAL A 49 -8.22 16.14 -14.51
C VAL A 49 -7.62 14.75 -14.70
N ARG A 50 -7.48 14.01 -13.61
CA ARG A 50 -6.83 12.69 -13.63
C ARG A 50 -7.61 11.67 -14.43
N GLY A 51 -6.90 10.77 -15.10
CA GLY A 51 -7.50 9.65 -15.83
C GLY A 51 -8.40 8.79 -14.94
N THR A 52 -8.15 8.70 -13.64
CA THR A 52 -9.01 8.02 -12.66
C THR A 52 -10.36 8.71 -12.47
N VAL A 53 -10.41 10.04 -12.48
CA VAL A 53 -11.64 10.83 -12.40
C VAL A 53 -12.43 10.68 -13.69
N ILE A 54 -11.75 10.76 -14.85
CA ILE A 54 -12.35 10.52 -16.17
C ILE A 54 -12.98 9.13 -16.22
N THR A 55 -12.23 8.11 -15.80
CA THR A 55 -12.71 6.72 -15.73
C THR A 55 -13.96 6.61 -14.86
N GLY A 56 -13.96 7.22 -13.67
CA GLY A 56 -15.09 7.14 -12.74
C GLY A 56 -16.36 7.78 -13.29
N VAL A 57 -16.24 8.98 -13.85
CA VAL A 57 -17.37 9.74 -14.39
C VAL A 57 -17.93 9.08 -15.65
N LEU A 58 -17.07 8.62 -16.57
CA LEU A 58 -17.53 7.92 -17.77
C LEU A 58 -18.12 6.55 -17.45
N ARG A 59 -17.57 5.82 -16.47
CA ARG A 59 -18.14 4.53 -16.03
C ARG A 59 -19.58 4.68 -15.56
N GLU A 60 -19.85 5.67 -14.71
CA GLU A 60 -21.19 5.91 -14.19
C GLU A 60 -22.19 6.18 -15.33
N GLN A 61 -21.85 7.09 -16.25
CA GLN A 61 -22.74 7.41 -17.36
C GLN A 61 -22.84 6.28 -18.40
N ALA A 62 -21.77 5.52 -18.62
CA ALA A 62 -21.78 4.37 -19.52
C ALA A 62 -22.73 3.28 -19.03
N MET A 63 -22.81 3.04 -17.71
CA MET A 63 -23.75 2.06 -17.14
C MET A 63 -25.20 2.50 -17.32
N VAL A 64 -25.49 3.78 -17.08
CA VAL A 64 -26.84 4.34 -17.30
C VAL A 64 -27.22 4.27 -18.79
N ALA A 65 -26.31 4.61 -19.68
CA ALA A 65 -26.53 4.51 -21.14
C ALA A 65 -26.76 3.05 -21.57
N ALA A 66 -25.91 2.14 -21.10
CA ALA A 66 -26.00 0.71 -21.38
C ALA A 66 -27.35 0.13 -20.94
N GLU A 67 -27.79 0.44 -19.72
CA GLU A 67 -29.10 -0.02 -19.22
C GLU A 67 -30.26 0.54 -20.06
N ALA A 68 -30.16 1.80 -20.51
CA ALA A 68 -31.15 2.39 -21.40
C ALA A 68 -31.19 1.69 -22.77
N PHE A 69 -30.03 1.29 -23.32
CA PHE A 69 -29.96 0.55 -24.57
C PHE A 69 -30.51 -0.88 -24.44
N ASP A 70 -30.17 -1.60 -23.38
CA ASP A 70 -30.71 -2.94 -23.12
C ASP A 70 -32.24 -2.92 -23.00
N ARG A 71 -32.80 -1.94 -22.28
CA ARG A 71 -34.26 -1.75 -22.18
C ARG A 71 -34.90 -1.45 -23.53
N ALA A 72 -34.27 -0.63 -24.36
CA ALA A 72 -34.81 -0.26 -25.68
C ALA A 72 -34.79 -1.43 -26.67
N MET A 73 -33.84 -2.36 -26.54
CA MET A 73 -33.69 -3.51 -27.43
C MET A 73 -34.69 -4.64 -27.13
N GLY A 74 -35.40 -4.59 -25.98
CA GLY A 74 -36.44 -5.55 -25.61
C GLY A 74 -35.95 -6.99 -25.43
N SER A 75 -34.63 -7.21 -25.35
CA SER A 75 -34.02 -8.53 -25.28
C SER A 75 -34.04 -9.08 -23.85
N SER A 76 -34.00 -10.40 -23.71
CA SER A 76 -33.87 -11.08 -22.41
C SER A 76 -32.44 -11.07 -21.85
N GLY A 77 -31.48 -10.42 -22.51
CA GLY A 77 -30.06 -10.37 -22.14
C GLY A 77 -29.58 -8.96 -21.80
N GLU A 78 -28.67 -8.84 -20.82
CA GLU A 78 -28.04 -7.57 -20.39
C GLU A 78 -26.77 -7.28 -21.23
N HIS A 79 -26.87 -7.22 -22.56
CA HIS A 79 -25.70 -7.20 -23.46
C HIS A 79 -24.85 -5.93 -23.35
N TRP A 80 -25.46 -4.74 -23.39
CA TRP A 80 -24.71 -3.48 -23.25
C TRP A 80 -24.19 -3.30 -21.83
N LYS A 81 -24.95 -3.71 -20.82
CA LYS A 81 -24.55 -3.61 -19.43
C LYS A 81 -23.39 -4.57 -19.12
N GLU A 82 -23.42 -5.80 -19.62
CA GLU A 82 -22.29 -6.72 -19.56
C GLU A 82 -21.06 -6.16 -20.29
N PHE A 83 -21.25 -5.57 -21.47
CA PHE A 83 -20.17 -4.91 -22.20
C PHE A 83 -19.58 -3.71 -21.44
N ALA A 84 -20.41 -2.87 -20.80
CA ALA A 84 -19.96 -1.78 -19.95
C ALA A 84 -19.19 -2.30 -18.72
N LEU A 85 -19.63 -3.42 -18.14
CA LEU A 85 -18.94 -4.12 -17.05
C LEU A 85 -17.60 -4.69 -17.50
N TRP A 86 -17.52 -5.23 -18.72
CA TRP A 86 -16.28 -5.70 -19.32
C TRP A 86 -15.31 -4.54 -19.56
N LEU A 87 -15.80 -3.41 -20.07
CA LEU A 87 -14.98 -2.24 -20.39
C LEU A 87 -14.36 -1.61 -19.13
N PHE A 88 -15.17 -1.39 -18.08
CA PHE A 88 -14.74 -0.68 -16.87
C PHE A 88 -14.36 -1.58 -15.70
N GLY A 89 -14.67 -2.88 -15.77
CA GLY A 89 -14.35 -3.87 -14.75
C GLY A 89 -15.22 -3.82 -13.49
N GLN A 90 -16.09 -2.83 -13.30
CA GLN A 90 -16.88 -2.65 -12.06
C GLN A 90 -18.24 -2.02 -12.31
N ASP A 91 -19.25 -2.49 -11.57
CA ASP A 91 -20.56 -1.87 -11.43
C ASP A 91 -20.49 -0.71 -10.40
N PRO A 92 -20.86 0.53 -10.74
CA PRO A 92 -20.89 1.66 -9.81
C PRO A 92 -21.86 1.46 -8.63
N ASP A 93 -22.98 0.73 -8.81
CA ASP A 93 -23.99 0.46 -7.78
C ASP A 93 -23.89 -0.95 -7.18
N GLY A 94 -22.82 -1.68 -7.52
CA GLY A 94 -22.58 -3.03 -7.05
C GLY A 94 -22.57 -3.12 -5.53
N LYS A 95 -23.29 -4.10 -4.96
CA LYS A 95 -23.21 -4.42 -3.53
C LYS A 95 -21.74 -4.60 -3.12
N ARG A 96 -21.38 -4.16 -1.90
CA ARG A 96 -20.07 -4.46 -1.29
C ARG A 96 -19.78 -5.96 -1.41
N GLY A 97 -18.75 -6.33 -2.18
CA GLY A 97 -18.39 -7.73 -2.44
C GLY A 97 -18.84 -8.30 -3.80
N SER A 98 -19.43 -7.50 -4.69
CA SER A 98 -19.57 -7.86 -6.11
C SER A 98 -18.20 -8.08 -6.76
N ILE A 99 -18.10 -9.08 -7.64
CA ILE A 99 -16.84 -9.54 -8.25
C ILE A 99 -16.39 -8.49 -9.28
N PRO A 100 -15.27 -7.79 -9.09
CA PRO A 100 -14.74 -6.89 -10.11
C PRO A 100 -14.03 -7.70 -11.21
N HIS A 101 -14.26 -7.31 -12.46
CA HIS A 101 -13.67 -7.88 -13.67
C HIS A 101 -12.47 -7.06 -14.13
N THR A 102 -11.66 -7.62 -15.03
CA THR A 102 -10.57 -6.87 -15.69
C THR A 102 -11.17 -5.69 -16.46
N ARG A 103 -10.56 -4.50 -16.35
CA ARG A 103 -10.95 -3.33 -17.15
C ARG A 103 -10.21 -3.37 -18.49
N HIS A 104 -10.89 -2.96 -19.55
CA HIS A 104 -10.39 -2.97 -20.92
C HIS A 104 -10.30 -1.57 -21.53
N VAL A 105 -10.50 -0.51 -20.73
CA VAL A 105 -10.23 0.88 -21.11
C VAL A 105 -9.27 1.54 -20.12
N LEU A 106 -8.29 2.25 -20.67
CA LEU A 106 -7.32 3.05 -19.93
C LEU A 106 -7.41 4.50 -20.39
N PHE A 107 -7.55 5.44 -19.45
CA PHE A 107 -7.56 6.88 -19.73
C PHE A 107 -6.27 7.52 -19.22
N THR A 108 -5.69 8.43 -20.00
CA THR A 108 -4.63 9.31 -19.52
C THR A 108 -5.20 10.45 -18.70
N ASP A 109 -4.32 11.18 -18.02
CA ASP A 109 -4.69 12.48 -17.47
C ASP A 109 -5.06 13.44 -18.62
N ALA A 110 -6.08 14.26 -18.38
CA ALA A 110 -6.45 15.34 -19.28
C ALA A 110 -5.78 16.63 -18.81
N THR A 111 -4.98 17.22 -19.68
CA THR A 111 -4.21 18.45 -19.43
C THR A 111 -4.64 19.55 -20.37
N SER A 112 -4.51 20.80 -19.95
CA SER A 112 -4.77 21.93 -20.83
C SER A 112 -3.60 22.15 -21.79
N ALA A 113 -3.89 22.52 -23.04
CA ALA A 113 -2.87 22.95 -23.99
C ALA A 113 -2.42 24.41 -23.77
N SER A 114 -3.12 25.15 -22.89
CA SER A 114 -2.80 26.54 -22.54
C SER A 114 -3.00 26.81 -21.06
N SER A 115 -2.32 27.83 -20.52
CA SER A 115 -2.51 28.26 -19.13
C SER A 115 -4.00 28.52 -18.85
N ILE A 116 -4.50 27.95 -17.76
CA ILE A 116 -5.84 28.22 -17.22
C ILE A 116 -5.63 29.02 -15.94
N ASP A 117 -6.30 30.16 -15.82
CA ASP A 117 -6.20 31.00 -14.63
C ASP A 117 -6.77 30.27 -13.41
N VAL A 118 -6.08 30.38 -12.28
CA VAL A 118 -6.45 29.76 -11.02
C VAL A 118 -6.69 30.85 -9.96
N HIS A 119 -7.84 30.79 -9.30
CA HIS A 119 -8.27 31.76 -8.29
C HIS A 119 -8.93 31.10 -7.09
N ASP A 120 -9.00 31.82 -5.96
CA ASP A 120 -9.72 31.36 -4.77
C ASP A 120 -11.19 31.79 -4.87
N THR A 121 -12.12 30.84 -4.73
CA THR A 121 -13.55 31.09 -4.47
C THR A 121 -13.85 30.95 -2.97
N VAL A 122 -14.91 31.61 -2.52
CA VAL A 122 -15.32 31.62 -1.11
C VAL A 122 -16.67 30.94 -0.98
N SER A 123 -16.76 29.95 -0.10
CA SER A 123 -18.00 29.29 0.30
C SER A 123 -18.29 29.59 1.76
N LEU A 124 -19.55 29.90 2.09
CA LEU A 124 -20.01 30.13 3.45
C LEU A 124 -21.42 29.54 3.66
N SER A 125 -21.68 29.05 4.86
CA SER A 125 -23.02 28.58 5.25
C SER A 125 -23.74 29.68 6.04
N ILE A 126 -24.96 30.04 5.65
CA ILE A 126 -25.78 31.05 6.33
C ILE A 126 -26.68 30.38 7.37
N ASP A 127 -26.79 30.96 8.57
CA ASP A 127 -27.80 30.58 9.54
C ASP A 127 -29.17 31.12 9.09
N PRO A 128 -30.17 30.25 8.84
CA PRO A 128 -31.47 30.68 8.34
C PRO A 128 -32.28 31.50 9.36
N THR A 129 -31.91 31.46 10.64
CA THR A 129 -32.61 32.16 11.73
C THR A 129 -32.05 33.57 11.93
N THR A 130 -30.72 33.71 11.92
CA THR A 130 -30.05 34.99 12.20
C THR A 130 -29.68 35.76 10.94
N GLY A 131 -29.65 35.11 9.76
CA GLY A 131 -29.21 35.69 8.50
C GLY A 131 -27.70 35.97 8.42
N THR A 132 -26.92 35.50 9.40
CA THR A 132 -25.46 35.69 9.45
C THR A 132 -24.73 34.43 8.98
N ALA A 133 -23.47 34.56 8.57
CA ALA A 133 -22.62 33.39 8.32
C ALA A 133 -22.45 32.58 9.61
N ARG A 134 -22.54 31.25 9.53
CA ARG A 134 -22.32 30.34 10.65
C ARG A 134 -20.85 30.35 11.05
N ASP A 135 -20.59 30.29 12.35
CA ASP A 135 -19.23 30.23 12.90
C ASP A 135 -18.47 29.02 12.33
N GLN A 136 -17.23 29.25 11.88
CA GLN A 136 -16.33 28.21 11.31
C GLN A 136 -16.79 27.57 9.99
N PHE A 137 -17.77 28.15 9.28
CA PHE A 137 -18.25 27.68 7.97
C PHE A 137 -17.72 28.50 6.77
N LEU A 138 -16.80 29.44 6.99
CA LEU A 138 -16.08 30.10 5.90
C LEU A 138 -15.01 29.15 5.33
N ARG A 139 -15.07 28.90 4.02
CA ARG A 139 -14.12 28.09 3.26
C ARG A 139 -13.62 28.89 2.07
N PHE A 140 -12.32 28.85 1.84
CA PHE A 140 -11.73 29.31 0.58
C PHE A 140 -11.33 28.08 -0.21
N THR A 141 -11.67 28.03 -1.48
CA THR A 141 -11.41 26.87 -2.32
C THR A 141 -10.79 27.34 -3.62
N GLU A 142 -9.70 26.70 -4.02
CA GLU A 142 -9.07 27.01 -5.29
C GLU A 142 -9.92 26.46 -6.43
N ARG A 143 -10.05 27.26 -7.50
CA ARG A 143 -10.74 26.93 -8.72
C ARG A 143 -9.91 27.32 -9.93
N ALA A 144 -9.93 26.46 -10.93
CA ALA A 144 -9.48 26.78 -12.27
C ALA A 144 -10.64 27.40 -13.03
N SER A 145 -10.37 28.42 -13.83
CA SER A 145 -11.36 29.02 -14.72
C SER A 145 -11.79 28.05 -15.83
N ALA A 146 -12.90 28.39 -16.50
CA ALA A 146 -13.39 27.66 -17.67
C ALA A 146 -12.28 27.46 -18.72
N GLY A 147 -12.18 26.25 -19.29
CA GLY A 147 -11.09 25.88 -20.18
C GLY A 147 -11.28 24.53 -20.85
N VAL A 148 -10.38 24.20 -21.79
CA VAL A 148 -10.40 22.95 -22.56
C VAL A 148 -9.21 22.09 -22.16
N LEU A 149 -9.47 20.87 -21.71
CA LEU A 149 -8.45 19.89 -21.38
C LEU A 149 -8.55 18.69 -22.33
N THR A 150 -7.42 18.15 -22.74
CA THR A 150 -7.34 17.00 -23.65
C THR A 150 -6.55 15.87 -23.01
N GLY A 151 -7.02 14.64 -23.23
CA GLY A 151 -6.36 13.40 -22.88
C GLY A 151 -6.69 12.33 -23.92
N THR A 152 -6.23 11.11 -23.70
CA THR A 152 -6.48 9.98 -24.60
C THR A 152 -7.02 8.78 -23.83
N PHE A 153 -7.57 7.83 -24.58
CA PHE A 153 -7.89 6.51 -24.07
C PHE A 153 -7.39 5.42 -24.99
N THR A 154 -7.12 4.25 -24.41
CA THR A 154 -6.71 3.04 -25.14
C THR A 154 -7.58 1.87 -24.71
N LEU A 155 -8.10 1.15 -25.69
CA LEU A 155 -8.82 -0.10 -25.52
C LEU A 155 -7.82 -1.25 -25.56
N ILE A 156 -7.84 -2.08 -24.54
CA ILE A 156 -6.93 -3.22 -24.40
C ILE A 156 -7.71 -4.54 -24.41
N ASP A 157 -7.05 -5.62 -24.79
CA ASP A 157 -7.53 -6.99 -24.62
C ASP A 157 -7.19 -7.53 -23.20
N GLU A 158 -7.53 -8.80 -22.94
CA GLU A 158 -7.27 -9.45 -21.65
C GLU A 158 -5.77 -9.58 -21.34
N ALA A 159 -4.91 -9.64 -22.37
CA ALA A 159 -3.46 -9.70 -22.24
C ALA A 159 -2.83 -8.31 -22.03
N GLY A 160 -3.62 -7.23 -22.13
CA GLY A 160 -3.17 -5.85 -22.03
C GLY A 160 -2.57 -5.29 -23.32
N ALA A 161 -2.69 -6.00 -24.45
CA ALA A 161 -2.35 -5.51 -25.77
C ALA A 161 -3.50 -4.65 -26.34
N GLU A 162 -3.24 -3.81 -27.34
CA GLU A 162 -4.29 -3.03 -27.99
C GLU A 162 -5.34 -3.96 -28.61
N ASN A 163 -6.61 -3.66 -28.36
CA ASN A 163 -7.71 -4.46 -28.89
C ASN A 163 -7.72 -4.36 -30.42
N SER A 164 -7.84 -5.49 -31.12
CA SER A 164 -7.87 -5.57 -32.58
C SER A 164 -9.26 -5.89 -33.15
N ASP A 165 -10.24 -6.18 -32.30
CA ASP A 165 -11.61 -6.46 -32.73
C ASP A 165 -12.35 -5.16 -33.07
N GLN A 166 -12.57 -4.95 -34.37
CA GLN A 166 -13.13 -3.73 -34.90
C GLN A 166 -14.56 -3.45 -34.42
N GLU A 167 -15.38 -4.48 -34.18
CA GLU A 167 -16.76 -4.30 -33.72
C GLU A 167 -16.79 -3.93 -32.23
N THR A 168 -15.95 -4.56 -31.41
CA THR A 168 -15.72 -4.16 -30.02
C THR A 168 -15.23 -2.71 -29.92
N ILE A 169 -14.29 -2.31 -30.79
CA ILE A 169 -13.77 -0.93 -30.81
C ILE A 169 -14.88 0.07 -31.16
N LYS A 170 -15.70 -0.22 -32.19
CA LYS A 170 -16.85 0.62 -32.56
C LYS A 170 -17.87 0.73 -31.43
N ALA A 171 -18.22 -0.37 -30.79
CA ALA A 171 -19.15 -0.38 -29.66
C ALA A 171 -18.62 0.40 -28.46
N ALA A 172 -17.33 0.28 -28.15
CA ALA A 172 -16.67 1.05 -27.09
C ALA A 172 -16.68 2.55 -27.39
N HIS A 173 -16.32 2.95 -28.62
CA HIS A 173 -16.39 4.36 -29.04
C HIS A 173 -17.82 4.91 -28.96
N PHE A 174 -18.81 4.12 -29.36
CA PHE A 174 -20.21 4.51 -29.26
C PHE A 174 -20.65 4.73 -27.81
N LEU A 175 -20.41 3.73 -26.95
CA LEU A 175 -20.80 3.79 -25.55
C LEU A 175 -20.10 4.91 -24.80
N LEU A 176 -18.78 5.06 -24.97
CA LEU A 176 -17.99 6.12 -24.34
C LEU A 176 -18.40 7.51 -24.86
N GLY A 177 -18.71 7.65 -26.15
CA GLY A 177 -19.19 8.90 -26.73
C GLY A 177 -20.54 9.33 -26.18
N VAL A 178 -21.48 8.39 -26.03
CA VAL A 178 -22.78 8.66 -25.39
C VAL A 178 -22.58 8.99 -23.90
N ALA A 179 -21.78 8.21 -23.19
CA ALA A 179 -21.46 8.44 -21.79
C ALA A 179 -20.87 9.84 -21.56
N GLY A 180 -19.91 10.26 -22.40
CA GLY A 180 -19.31 11.59 -22.37
C GLY A 180 -20.35 12.71 -22.53
N LEU A 181 -21.26 12.60 -23.50
CA LEU A 181 -22.33 13.58 -23.72
C LEU A 181 -23.34 13.68 -22.57
N MET A 182 -23.44 12.64 -21.74
CA MET A 182 -24.30 12.63 -20.55
C MET A 182 -23.62 13.28 -19.34
N VAL A 183 -22.30 13.44 -19.34
CA VAL A 183 -21.59 14.16 -18.27
C VAL A 183 -21.95 15.63 -18.31
N ARG A 184 -22.50 16.14 -17.21
CA ARG A 184 -22.87 17.56 -17.04
C ARG A 184 -21.89 18.34 -16.18
N GLY A 185 -21.11 17.67 -15.33
CA GLY A 185 -20.09 18.34 -14.55
C GLY A 185 -19.11 17.43 -13.82
N ILE A 186 -17.88 17.92 -13.69
CA ILE A 186 -16.74 17.24 -13.07
C ILE A 186 -16.16 18.15 -11.96
N GLY A 187 -15.90 17.57 -10.79
CA GLY A 187 -15.28 18.27 -9.66
C GLY A 187 -16.18 18.44 -8.44
N SER A 188 -15.65 19.16 -7.45
CA SER A 188 -16.25 19.43 -6.15
C SER A 188 -17.17 20.66 -6.18
N ASP A 189 -18.24 20.62 -5.37
CA ASP A 189 -19.22 21.73 -5.17
C ASP A 189 -20.19 22.04 -6.33
N ARG A 190 -20.73 20.99 -6.95
CA ARG A 190 -21.78 21.08 -7.99
C ARG A 190 -23.02 21.89 -7.56
N SER A 191 -23.25 22.02 -6.25
CA SER A 191 -24.32 22.84 -5.66
C SER A 191 -24.12 24.36 -5.86
N GLY A 192 -22.87 24.80 -6.07
CA GLY A 192 -22.52 26.20 -6.30
C GLY A 192 -22.50 26.62 -7.77
N GLY A 193 -22.72 25.68 -8.71
CA GLY A 193 -22.58 25.92 -10.17
C GLY A 193 -21.18 25.67 -10.73
N ASP A 194 -20.26 25.18 -9.90
CA ASP A 194 -18.89 24.83 -10.30
C ASP A 194 -18.84 23.48 -11.02
N GLY A 195 -17.90 23.36 -11.95
CA GLY A 195 -17.55 22.12 -12.63
C GLY A 195 -18.43 21.78 -13.82
N GLU A 196 -19.29 22.67 -14.31
CA GLU A 196 -20.08 22.44 -15.51
C GLU A 196 -19.17 22.21 -16.71
N CYS A 197 -19.39 21.11 -17.42
CA CYS A 197 -18.56 20.73 -18.54
C CYS A 197 -19.31 19.92 -19.59
N THR A 198 -18.74 19.88 -20.79
CA THR A 198 -19.07 18.92 -21.84
C THR A 198 -17.87 17.98 -22.04
N VAL A 199 -18.10 16.67 -21.93
CA VAL A 199 -17.07 15.66 -22.23
C VAL A 199 -17.30 15.08 -23.61
N LEU A 200 -16.27 15.09 -24.43
CA LEU A 200 -16.28 14.60 -25.81
C LEU A 200 -15.33 13.42 -25.89
N VAL A 201 -15.81 12.26 -26.31
CA VAL A 201 -14.97 11.09 -26.59
C VAL A 201 -15.03 10.82 -28.09
N THR A 202 -13.89 10.95 -28.76
CA THR A 202 -13.77 10.94 -30.22
C THR A 202 -12.61 10.07 -30.68
N SER A 203 -12.63 9.60 -31.93
CA SER A 203 -11.51 8.87 -32.55
C SER A 203 -10.36 9.77 -33.00
N HIS A 204 -10.60 11.08 -33.10
CA HIS A 204 -9.64 12.08 -33.53
C HIS A 204 -9.52 13.18 -32.47
N GLU A 205 -8.38 13.85 -32.47
CA GLU A 205 -8.13 14.98 -31.59
C GLU A 205 -9.06 16.15 -31.96
N VAL A 206 -9.73 16.71 -30.95
CA VAL A 206 -10.49 17.94 -31.10
C VAL A 206 -9.55 19.11 -30.83
N GLU A 207 -9.50 20.09 -31.74
CA GLU A 207 -8.60 21.24 -31.64
C GLU A 207 -8.66 21.91 -30.26
N ALA A 208 -7.49 22.02 -29.62
CA ALA A 208 -7.34 22.76 -28.38
C ALA A 208 -7.54 24.27 -28.63
N ARG A 209 -8.24 24.95 -27.73
CA ARG A 209 -8.51 26.39 -27.84
C ARG A 209 -8.02 27.13 -26.60
N ALA A 210 -7.10 28.08 -26.81
CA ALA A 210 -6.49 28.89 -25.76
C ALA A 210 -7.14 30.28 -25.63
N GLY A 211 -7.26 30.79 -24.39
CA GLY A 211 -7.52 32.21 -24.09
C GLY A 211 -8.84 32.78 -24.60
N GLN A 212 -9.91 31.97 -24.62
CA GLN A 212 -11.22 32.38 -25.13
C GLN A 212 -12.17 32.81 -23.99
N SER A 213 -13.09 33.73 -24.27
CA SER A 213 -14.17 34.06 -23.33
C SER A 213 -15.07 32.86 -23.07
N THR A 214 -15.66 32.76 -21.88
CA THR A 214 -16.58 31.67 -21.50
C THR A 214 -17.69 31.44 -22.54
N SER A 215 -18.25 32.52 -23.12
CA SER A 215 -19.26 32.43 -24.19
C SER A 215 -18.79 31.70 -25.45
N LYS A 216 -17.51 31.88 -25.84
CA LYS A 216 -16.91 31.17 -26.98
C LYS A 216 -16.64 29.71 -26.64
N ILE A 217 -16.22 29.43 -25.41
CA ILE A 217 -16.03 28.06 -24.90
C ILE A 217 -17.36 27.30 -24.91
N VAL A 218 -18.45 27.91 -24.44
CA VAL A 218 -19.80 27.34 -24.47
C VAL A 218 -20.29 27.07 -25.89
N ALA A 219 -20.09 28.02 -26.82
CA ALA A 219 -20.47 27.86 -28.22
C ALA A 219 -19.66 26.73 -28.89
N PHE A 220 -18.36 26.63 -28.57
CA PHE A 220 -17.49 25.56 -29.03
C PHE A 220 -17.95 24.18 -28.51
N ALA A 221 -18.17 24.06 -27.19
CA ALA A 221 -18.70 22.84 -26.58
C ALA A 221 -20.00 22.37 -27.26
N SER A 222 -20.90 23.32 -27.54
CA SER A 222 -22.18 23.05 -28.20
C SER A 222 -22.01 22.55 -29.64
N SER A 223 -21.09 23.16 -30.41
CA SER A 223 -20.78 22.76 -31.78
C SER A 223 -20.22 21.34 -31.83
N CYS A 224 -19.17 21.07 -31.03
CA CYS A 224 -18.53 19.76 -30.99
C CYS A 224 -19.47 18.68 -30.48
N ALA A 225 -20.32 18.97 -29.49
CA ALA A 225 -21.34 18.03 -29.03
C ALA A 225 -22.35 17.69 -30.14
N GLN A 226 -22.71 18.66 -31.00
CA GLN A 226 -23.62 18.42 -32.11
C GLN A 226 -22.99 17.57 -33.23
N GLU A 227 -21.72 17.81 -33.53
CA GLU A 227 -20.93 16.98 -34.45
C GLU A 227 -20.77 15.55 -33.93
N LEU A 228 -20.45 15.39 -32.63
CA LEU A 228 -20.34 14.09 -31.98
C LEU A 228 -21.69 13.35 -32.01
N ARG A 229 -22.81 14.01 -31.71
CA ARG A 229 -24.16 13.39 -31.84
C ARG A 229 -24.43 12.88 -33.25
N THR A 230 -24.03 13.64 -34.26
CA THR A 230 -24.20 13.25 -35.68
C THR A 230 -23.35 12.02 -36.01
N SER A 231 -22.12 11.96 -35.50
CA SER A 231 -21.21 10.83 -35.68
C SER A 231 -21.69 9.58 -34.94
N LEU A 232 -22.14 9.72 -33.68
CA LEU A 232 -22.72 8.63 -32.90
C LEU A 232 -24.00 8.08 -33.53
N LYS A 233 -24.82 8.92 -34.16
CA LYS A 233 -26.00 8.46 -34.90
C LYS A 233 -25.63 7.57 -36.10
N LYS A 234 -24.52 7.85 -36.78
CA LYS A 234 -23.99 6.99 -37.85
C LYS A 234 -23.42 5.69 -37.28
N LEU A 235 -22.66 5.77 -36.19
CA LEU A 235 -22.06 4.61 -35.52
C LEU A 235 -23.13 3.65 -34.94
N ALA A 236 -24.23 4.20 -34.43
CA ALA A 236 -25.38 3.42 -33.98
C ALA A 236 -26.01 2.58 -35.11
N GLN A 237 -25.96 3.03 -36.37
CA GLN A 237 -26.51 2.28 -37.51
C GLN A 237 -25.67 1.06 -37.87
N SER A 238 -24.39 1.01 -37.48
CA SER A 238 -23.54 -0.17 -37.68
C SER A 238 -23.61 -1.20 -36.55
N LEU A 239 -24.26 -0.88 -35.43
CA LEU A 239 -24.38 -1.75 -34.25
C LEU A 239 -25.69 -2.54 -34.30
N GLU A 240 -25.79 -3.46 -35.26
CA GLU A 240 -26.95 -4.34 -35.40
C GLU A 240 -27.09 -5.31 -34.20
N PRO A 241 -28.30 -5.82 -33.90
CA PRO A 241 -28.53 -6.68 -32.72
C PRO A 241 -27.61 -7.91 -32.66
N GLU A 242 -27.27 -8.50 -33.81
CA GLU A 242 -26.35 -9.64 -33.88
C GLU A 242 -24.94 -9.25 -33.40
N VAL A 243 -24.45 -8.06 -33.79
CA VAL A 243 -23.16 -7.52 -33.35
C VAL A 243 -23.17 -7.25 -31.84
N VAL A 244 -24.25 -6.64 -31.33
CA VAL A 244 -24.39 -6.37 -29.89
C VAL A 244 -24.42 -7.67 -29.07
N SER A 245 -25.10 -8.70 -29.56
CA SER A 245 -25.19 -9.98 -28.87
C SER A 245 -23.86 -10.73 -28.79
N ALA A 246 -22.92 -10.41 -29.68
CA ALA A 246 -21.58 -10.99 -29.74
C ALA A 246 -20.53 -10.16 -28.97
N LEU A 247 -20.91 -9.04 -28.35
CA LEU A 247 -19.98 -8.22 -27.58
C LEU A 247 -19.38 -9.00 -26.40
N PRO A 248 -18.13 -8.68 -26.04
CA PRO A 248 -17.46 -9.37 -24.95
C PRO A 248 -18.19 -9.08 -23.63
N ALA A 249 -18.52 -10.16 -22.94
CA ALA A 249 -19.03 -10.14 -21.58
C ALA A 249 -17.88 -10.37 -20.57
N PRO A 250 -18.05 -9.96 -19.31
CA PRO A 250 -17.03 -10.18 -18.31
C PRO A 250 -16.80 -11.68 -18.08
N GLN A 251 -15.62 -12.19 -18.45
CA GLN A 251 -15.29 -13.59 -18.17
C GLN A 251 -14.87 -13.77 -16.70
N ARG A 252 -15.22 -14.92 -16.12
CA ARG A 252 -14.60 -15.42 -14.88
C ARG A 252 -13.17 -15.87 -15.19
N SER A 253 -12.30 -14.93 -15.52
CA SER A 253 -10.90 -15.26 -15.77
C SER A 253 -10.23 -15.67 -14.46
N THR A 254 -9.47 -16.76 -14.52
CA THR A 254 -8.43 -17.07 -13.55
C THR A 254 -7.43 -15.92 -13.61
N GLN A 255 -7.61 -14.95 -12.71
CA GLN A 255 -6.82 -13.73 -12.64
C GLN A 255 -5.32 -14.07 -12.74
N HIS A 256 -4.70 -13.59 -13.81
CA HIS A 256 -3.25 -13.55 -13.95
C HIS A 256 -2.65 -12.90 -12.69
N GLN A 257 -1.63 -13.56 -12.16
CA GLN A 257 -0.80 -13.05 -11.08
C GLN A 257 -0.16 -11.74 -11.57
N VAL A 258 -0.63 -10.61 -11.06
CA VAL A 258 0.08 -9.33 -11.22
C VAL A 258 1.41 -9.46 -10.48
N GLY A 259 2.49 -9.69 -11.23
CA GLY A 259 3.86 -9.69 -10.71
C GLY A 259 4.77 -10.85 -11.12
N THR A 260 4.29 -11.88 -11.81
CA THR A 260 5.17 -12.92 -12.37
C THR A 260 5.43 -12.62 -13.84
N VAL A 261 6.63 -12.12 -14.14
CA VAL A 261 7.22 -12.31 -15.47
C VAL A 261 7.25 -13.82 -15.74
N ASP A 262 6.92 -14.25 -16.95
CA ASP A 262 7.06 -15.64 -17.43
C ASP A 262 8.51 -16.13 -17.31
N GLY A 263 8.87 -16.51 -16.09
CA GLY A 263 10.09 -17.16 -15.70
C GLY A 263 9.75 -18.08 -14.55
N SER A 264 10.36 -19.26 -14.52
CA SER A 264 10.17 -20.20 -13.41
C SER A 264 10.40 -19.48 -12.09
N ALA A 265 9.35 -19.25 -11.30
CA ALA A 265 9.48 -18.73 -9.95
C ALA A 265 10.47 -19.62 -9.20
N ALA A 266 11.46 -19.02 -8.54
CA ALA A 266 12.47 -19.80 -7.83
C ALA A 266 11.79 -20.77 -6.86
N GLN A 267 11.93 -22.07 -7.09
CA GLN A 267 11.48 -23.07 -6.12
C GLN A 267 12.26 -22.80 -4.83
N HIS A 268 11.56 -22.59 -3.71
CA HIS A 268 12.17 -22.30 -2.41
C HIS A 268 12.90 -23.52 -1.80
N SER A 269 13.38 -24.44 -2.65
CA SER A 269 14.05 -25.69 -2.30
C SER A 269 15.54 -25.52 -1.96
N GLY A 270 16.13 -24.36 -2.24
CA GLY A 270 17.53 -24.01 -1.93
C GLY A 270 17.76 -22.50 -1.83
N GLY A 271 18.63 -22.07 -0.91
CA GLY A 271 18.96 -20.65 -0.71
C GLY A 271 19.66 -20.34 0.62
N HIS A 272 20.24 -19.16 0.68
CA HIS A 272 21.05 -18.66 1.78
C HIS A 272 20.27 -17.63 2.62
N HIS A 273 20.19 -17.87 3.93
CA HIS A 273 19.65 -16.92 4.90
C HIS A 273 20.79 -16.12 5.56
N LEU A 274 20.72 -14.81 5.42
CA LEU A 274 21.73 -13.85 5.84
C LEU A 274 21.13 -12.82 6.80
N ILE A 275 21.98 -12.23 7.62
CA ILE A 275 21.63 -11.12 8.51
C ILE A 275 22.24 -9.83 7.95
N LEU A 276 21.41 -8.80 7.84
CA LEU A 276 21.83 -7.43 7.58
C LEU A 276 21.77 -6.65 8.88
N ASP A 277 22.92 -6.37 9.48
CA ASP A 277 23.04 -5.49 10.63
C ASP A 277 23.24 -4.03 10.14
N LEU A 278 22.48 -3.10 10.71
CA LEU A 278 22.53 -1.68 10.40
C LEU A 278 22.87 -0.88 11.65
N THR A 279 23.76 0.11 11.51
CA THR A 279 23.97 1.18 12.50
C THR A 279 23.65 2.51 11.81
N LEU A 280 22.72 3.29 12.36
CA LEU A 280 22.32 4.56 11.75
C LEU A 280 23.40 5.62 12.03
N ASN A 281 24.07 6.10 10.98
CA ASN A 281 25.13 7.12 11.09
C ASN A 281 24.54 8.55 11.09
N SER A 282 23.27 8.70 10.70
CA SER A 282 22.50 9.93 10.84
C SER A 282 21.02 9.60 10.97
N PRO A 283 20.15 10.57 11.34
CA PRO A 283 18.73 10.28 11.47
C PRO A 283 18.10 9.77 10.17
N ILE A 284 17.28 8.73 10.24
CA ILE A 284 16.63 8.11 9.05
C ILE A 284 15.12 8.13 9.18
N VAL A 285 14.45 8.51 8.09
CA VAL A 285 12.98 8.48 7.99
C VAL A 285 12.52 7.22 7.25
N SER A 286 11.77 6.38 7.95
CA SER A 286 10.94 5.31 7.39
C SER A 286 9.51 5.81 7.32
N TYR A 287 9.05 6.28 6.16
CA TYR A 287 7.78 7.02 6.07
C TYR A 287 6.59 6.30 6.73
N GLU A 288 6.01 6.97 7.73
CA GLU A 288 4.61 6.78 8.10
C GLU A 288 3.71 7.51 7.08
N VAL A 289 2.39 7.41 7.27
CA VAL A 289 1.40 8.26 6.59
C VAL A 289 1.78 9.75 6.74
N PRO A 290 1.94 10.51 5.64
CA PRO A 290 2.35 11.90 5.71
C PRO A 290 1.24 12.79 6.29
N PHE A 291 1.60 13.68 7.23
CA PHE A 291 0.71 14.67 7.84
C PHE A 291 1.20 16.10 7.50
N SER A 292 0.75 16.68 6.38
CA SER A 292 1.08 18.08 6.02
C SER A 292 2.61 18.37 6.09
N ASN A 293 3.04 19.40 6.82
CA ASN A 293 4.45 19.78 7.06
C ASN A 293 5.17 18.93 8.14
N GLU A 294 4.54 17.85 8.60
CA GLU A 294 5.10 16.93 9.58
C GLU A 294 5.43 15.59 8.91
N ILE A 295 6.72 15.25 8.88
CA ILE A 295 7.23 13.99 8.37
C ILE A 295 7.47 13.08 9.57
N ARG A 296 6.65 12.04 9.73
CA ARG A 296 6.83 11.03 10.77
C ARG A 296 7.46 9.76 10.23
N SER A 297 8.34 9.19 11.03
CA SER A 297 8.93 7.88 10.80
C SER A 297 8.18 6.81 11.57
N LEU A 298 8.05 5.62 10.98
CA LEU A 298 7.84 4.38 11.70
C LEU A 298 9.03 4.13 12.65
N ASP A 299 8.78 3.32 13.67
CA ASP A 299 9.78 2.89 14.67
C ASP A 299 10.68 1.71 14.18
N PHE A 300 10.58 1.37 12.89
CA PHE A 300 11.40 0.40 12.18
C PHE A 300 11.67 0.86 10.73
N LEU A 301 12.67 0.28 10.07
CA LEU A 301 12.97 0.53 8.66
C LEU A 301 12.27 -0.54 7.83
N ARG A 302 11.35 -0.13 6.96
CA ARG A 302 10.62 -1.09 6.13
C ARG A 302 11.52 -1.74 5.09
N GLY A 303 11.28 -3.02 4.75
CA GLY A 303 12.04 -3.73 3.72
C GLY A 303 12.03 -3.02 2.37
N THR A 304 10.97 -2.27 2.03
CA THR A 304 10.90 -1.40 0.84
C THR A 304 11.96 -0.30 0.79
N VAL A 305 12.50 0.12 1.94
CA VAL A 305 13.58 1.10 2.05
C VAL A 305 14.93 0.44 1.82
N LEU A 306 15.11 -0.80 2.29
CA LEU A 306 16.36 -1.56 2.24
C LEU A 306 16.58 -2.21 0.87
N LEU A 307 15.51 -2.77 0.31
CA LEU A 307 15.54 -3.63 -0.87
C LEU A 307 16.16 -2.94 -2.11
N PRO A 308 15.88 -1.65 -2.43
CA PRO A 308 16.52 -0.99 -3.57
C PRO A 308 18.03 -0.81 -3.39
N TRP A 309 18.52 -0.62 -2.16
CA TRP A 309 19.95 -0.53 -1.89
C TRP A 309 20.63 -1.90 -2.02
N LEU A 310 20.04 -2.94 -1.43
CA LEU A 310 20.54 -4.32 -1.56
C LEU A 310 20.53 -4.81 -3.02
N HIS A 311 19.45 -4.55 -3.76
CA HIS A 311 19.35 -4.94 -5.17
C HIS A 311 20.43 -4.27 -6.03
N ARG A 312 20.73 -2.98 -5.80
CA ARG A 312 21.86 -2.30 -6.46
C ARG A 312 23.21 -2.88 -6.07
N LEU A 313 23.39 -3.24 -4.79
CA LEU A 313 24.63 -3.85 -4.31
C LEU A 313 24.91 -5.15 -5.09
N VAL A 314 23.91 -6.03 -5.17
CA VAL A 314 23.96 -7.29 -5.92
C VAL A 314 24.12 -7.04 -7.42
N SER A 315 23.42 -6.04 -7.96
CA SER A 315 23.48 -5.68 -9.40
C SER A 315 24.81 -5.06 -9.83
N SER A 316 25.62 -4.53 -8.91
CA SER A 316 26.92 -3.93 -9.24
C SER A 316 28.00 -4.97 -9.57
N LYS A 317 27.73 -6.26 -9.30
CA LYS A 317 28.65 -7.39 -9.45
C LYS A 317 28.23 -8.36 -10.57
N LYS A 318 27.70 -7.83 -11.69
CA LYS A 318 27.24 -8.65 -12.82
C LYS A 318 28.38 -9.53 -13.34
N GLN A 319 28.14 -10.84 -13.40
CA GLN A 319 28.94 -11.77 -14.21
C GLN A 319 28.27 -11.95 -15.58
N ALA A 320 29.07 -12.07 -16.64
CA ALA A 320 28.57 -12.25 -18.00
C ALA A 320 27.69 -13.51 -18.10
N GLY A 321 26.45 -13.36 -18.59
CA GLY A 321 25.49 -14.45 -18.80
C GLY A 321 24.33 -14.55 -17.81
N ASN A 322 24.38 -13.86 -16.65
CA ASN A 322 23.36 -13.98 -15.58
C ASN A 322 22.48 -12.72 -15.39
N GLU A 323 22.36 -11.88 -16.41
CA GLU A 323 21.72 -10.57 -16.30
C GLU A 323 20.21 -10.65 -15.97
N ALA A 324 19.51 -11.66 -16.47
CA ALA A 324 18.08 -11.85 -16.22
C ALA A 324 17.78 -12.14 -14.75
N VAL A 325 18.53 -13.05 -14.10
CA VAL A 325 18.36 -13.43 -12.69
C VAL A 325 18.65 -12.25 -11.77
N ILE A 326 19.69 -11.47 -12.06
CA ILE A 326 20.07 -10.29 -11.26
C ILE A 326 19.03 -9.17 -11.42
N THR A 327 18.61 -8.89 -12.66
CA THR A 327 17.64 -7.82 -12.95
C THR A 327 16.28 -8.14 -12.34
N ASN A 328 15.84 -9.40 -12.46
CA ASN A 328 14.58 -9.89 -11.92
C ASN A 328 14.74 -10.51 -10.52
N ALA A 329 15.81 -10.21 -9.79
CA ALA A 329 16.09 -10.86 -8.50
C ALA A 329 14.93 -10.70 -7.50
N VAL A 330 14.27 -9.54 -7.49
CA VAL A 330 13.13 -9.27 -6.60
C VAL A 330 11.83 -9.87 -7.16
N THR A 331 11.54 -9.66 -8.44
CA THR A 331 10.29 -10.09 -9.09
C THR A 331 10.22 -11.60 -9.32
N GLY A 332 11.35 -12.24 -9.60
CA GLY A 332 11.50 -13.69 -9.71
C GLY A 332 11.64 -14.42 -8.36
N GLY A 333 11.62 -13.69 -7.24
CA GLY A 333 11.66 -14.27 -5.89
C GLY A 333 13.04 -14.77 -5.47
N HIS A 334 14.13 -14.31 -6.10
CA HIS A 334 15.50 -14.71 -5.78
C HIS A 334 16.13 -13.90 -4.62
N LEU A 335 15.57 -12.72 -4.30
CA LEU A 335 16.01 -11.83 -3.23
C LEU A 335 14.79 -11.36 -2.41
N LEU A 336 14.79 -11.70 -1.12
CA LEU A 336 13.79 -11.25 -0.16
C LEU A 336 14.47 -10.55 1.01
N VAL A 337 13.83 -9.50 1.52
CA VAL A 337 14.35 -8.71 2.64
C VAL A 337 13.23 -8.43 3.63
N SER A 338 13.44 -8.70 4.92
CA SER A 338 12.50 -8.34 5.98
C SER A 338 12.53 -6.85 6.31
N ASP A 339 11.58 -6.41 7.13
CA ASP A 339 11.73 -5.15 7.85
C ASP A 339 12.97 -5.22 8.76
N ALA A 340 13.67 -4.10 8.92
CA ALA A 340 14.76 -3.95 9.88
C ALA A 340 14.21 -3.50 11.22
N LEU A 341 14.32 -4.38 12.23
CA LEU A 341 13.80 -4.19 13.57
C LEU A 341 14.90 -3.67 14.52
N PRO A 342 14.55 -2.90 15.56
CA PRO A 342 15.53 -2.39 16.51
C PRO A 342 16.22 -3.52 17.30
N VAL A 343 17.48 -3.31 17.68
CA VAL A 343 18.26 -4.26 18.48
C VAL A 343 18.74 -3.57 19.77
N ILE A 344 18.52 -4.24 20.91
CA ILE A 344 19.10 -3.84 22.21
C ILE A 344 20.16 -4.87 22.57
N SER A 345 21.40 -4.41 22.75
CA SER A 345 22.58 -5.27 22.95
C SER A 345 22.74 -6.30 21.82
N HIS A 346 22.23 -7.52 22.01
CA HIS A 346 22.22 -8.60 21.02
C HIS A 346 20.82 -9.18 20.77
N ALA A 347 19.79 -8.64 21.43
CA ALA A 347 18.41 -9.08 21.31
C ALA A 347 17.69 -8.23 20.26
N GLU A 348 17.15 -8.90 19.24
CA GLU A 348 16.27 -8.27 18.26
C GLU A 348 14.88 -8.06 18.86
N GLY A 349 14.30 -6.89 18.59
CA GLY A 349 12.97 -6.55 19.07
C GLY A 349 11.89 -7.09 18.15
N LEU A 350 10.96 -7.89 18.68
CA LEU A 350 9.76 -8.31 17.95
C LEU A 350 8.54 -7.43 18.32
N PRO A 351 7.66 -7.04 17.38
CA PRO A 351 6.51 -6.20 17.66
C PRO A 351 5.57 -6.83 18.68
N VAL A 352 5.28 -6.14 19.78
CA VAL A 352 4.56 -6.72 20.93
C VAL A 352 3.24 -7.39 20.49
N PRO A 353 2.98 -8.65 20.89
CA PRO A 353 1.71 -9.30 20.60
C PRO A 353 0.53 -8.54 21.22
N LEU A 354 -0.52 -8.31 20.44
CA LEU A 354 -1.72 -7.59 20.87
C LEU A 354 -2.53 -8.31 21.97
N THR A 355 -2.22 -9.58 22.21
CA THR A 355 -2.79 -10.39 23.30
C THR A 355 -2.19 -10.02 24.66
N LEU A 356 -1.03 -9.37 24.72
CA LEU A 356 -0.39 -8.99 25.97
C LEU A 356 -1.04 -7.75 26.60
N LYS A 357 -1.15 -7.78 27.93
CA LYS A 357 -1.73 -6.71 28.75
C LYS A 357 -0.72 -6.25 29.81
N THR A 358 -0.88 -5.05 30.31
CA THR A 358 -0.06 -4.48 31.39
C THR A 358 -0.92 -3.69 32.38
N ASP A 359 -0.36 -3.39 33.54
CA ASP A 359 -1.03 -2.63 34.58
C ASP A 359 -1.10 -1.14 34.23
N LYS A 360 -2.26 -0.52 34.50
CA LYS A 360 -2.54 0.90 34.18
C LYS A 360 -1.59 1.87 34.89
N THR A 361 -1.11 1.49 36.07
CA THR A 361 -0.27 2.31 36.96
C THR A 361 1.01 1.56 37.25
N SER A 362 1.94 1.55 36.29
CA SER A 362 3.30 1.04 36.51
C SER A 362 4.25 2.22 36.68
N PRO A 363 5.07 2.29 37.74
CA PRO A 363 6.11 3.32 37.90
C PRO A 363 7.09 3.31 36.71
N SER A 364 7.65 4.46 36.31
CA SER A 364 8.55 4.54 35.15
C SER A 364 9.89 3.82 35.34
N ASP A 365 10.30 3.63 36.60
CA ASP A 365 11.60 3.07 36.98
C ASP A 365 11.54 1.62 37.48
N SER A 366 10.36 1.00 37.46
CA SER A 366 10.20 -0.41 37.82
C SER A 366 10.14 -1.29 36.56
N PRO A 367 10.61 -2.54 36.65
CA PRO A 367 10.29 -3.54 35.64
C PRO A 367 8.76 -3.62 35.44
N ILE A 368 8.36 -3.83 34.19
CA ILE A 368 6.96 -3.91 33.79
C ILE A 368 6.59 -5.38 33.70
N THR A 369 5.45 -5.75 34.28
CA THR A 369 4.85 -7.06 34.06
C THR A 369 3.95 -7.04 32.82
N LEU A 370 4.24 -7.93 31.87
CA LEU A 370 3.40 -8.24 30.73
C LEU A 370 2.61 -9.50 31.03
N TYR A 371 1.30 -9.46 30.85
CA TYR A 371 0.38 -10.54 31.16
C TYR A 371 -0.20 -11.14 29.89
N GLY A 372 -0.26 -12.47 29.82
CA GLY A 372 -0.92 -13.16 28.72
C GLY A 372 -2.45 -13.05 28.78
N ASP A 373 -3.10 -13.55 27.75
CA ASP A 373 -4.55 -13.49 27.64
C ASP A 373 -5.21 -14.56 28.53
N SER A 374 -5.73 -14.12 29.69
CA SER A 374 -6.38 -14.98 30.68
C SER A 374 -7.60 -14.28 31.28
N PRO A 375 -8.68 -15.01 31.65
CA PRO A 375 -9.83 -14.45 32.34
C PRO A 375 -9.48 -13.72 33.64
N LYS A 376 -8.38 -14.10 34.30
CA LYS A 376 -7.86 -13.47 35.53
C LYS A 376 -7.29 -12.06 35.29
N ASN A 377 -7.03 -11.69 34.03
CA ASN A 377 -6.39 -10.43 33.63
C ASN A 377 -7.39 -9.39 33.06
N LYS A 378 -8.70 -9.55 33.31
CA LYS A 378 -9.78 -8.69 32.76
C LYS A 378 -9.68 -7.19 33.12
N GLY A 379 -8.94 -6.82 34.16
CA GLY A 379 -8.74 -5.42 34.59
C GLY A 379 -7.51 -4.70 34.01
N LYS A 380 -6.70 -5.39 33.19
CA LYS A 380 -5.42 -4.88 32.67
C LYS A 380 -5.59 -4.23 31.29
N ILE A 381 -4.69 -3.31 30.93
CA ILE A 381 -4.75 -2.56 29.67
C ILE A 381 -3.95 -3.29 28.58
N PRO A 382 -4.48 -3.45 27.36
CA PRO A 382 -3.74 -4.05 26.26
C PRO A 382 -2.50 -3.22 25.91
N VAL A 383 -1.39 -3.91 25.61
CA VAL A 383 -0.19 -3.27 25.10
C VAL A 383 -0.36 -3.03 23.60
N ARG A 384 -0.22 -1.77 23.18
CA ARG A 384 -0.70 -1.29 21.86
C ARG A 384 0.41 -0.96 20.86
N GLY A 385 1.66 -1.23 21.20
CA GLY A 385 2.81 -0.97 20.34
C GLY A 385 4.15 -1.16 21.06
N GLY A 386 5.23 -0.93 20.32
CA GLY A 386 6.60 -1.18 20.75
C GLY A 386 7.03 -2.63 20.52
N TYR A 387 8.18 -2.97 21.08
CA TYR A 387 8.89 -4.21 20.84
C TYR A 387 9.20 -4.92 22.16
N VAL A 388 9.22 -6.23 22.10
CA VAL A 388 9.75 -7.10 23.15
C VAL A 388 11.10 -7.67 22.69
N PHE A 389 12.10 -7.61 23.56
CA PHE A 389 13.47 -8.02 23.27
C PHE A 389 13.83 -9.18 24.19
N PHE A 390 14.01 -10.36 23.63
CA PHE A 390 14.40 -11.56 24.37
C PHE A 390 15.71 -12.10 23.81
N GLY A 391 16.70 -12.28 24.69
CA GLY A 391 17.99 -12.85 24.30
C GLY A 391 17.91 -14.36 24.05
N PRO A 392 18.82 -14.93 23.23
CA PRO A 392 18.96 -16.39 23.00
C PRO A 392 19.11 -17.25 24.25
N LYS A 393 19.59 -16.63 25.33
CA LYS A 393 19.73 -17.18 26.68
C LYS A 393 19.23 -16.10 27.63
N GLY A 394 18.34 -16.43 28.56
CA GLY A 394 18.16 -15.57 29.74
C GLY A 394 19.55 -15.35 30.33
N GLY A 395 19.96 -14.10 30.49
CA GLY A 395 21.33 -13.77 30.86
C GLY A 395 21.78 -14.56 32.09
N ASP A 396 22.86 -15.33 31.94
CA ASP A 396 23.64 -15.88 33.05
C ASP A 396 24.51 -14.77 33.68
N ASP A 397 23.92 -13.61 33.96
CA ASP A 397 24.59 -12.60 34.76
C ASP A 397 24.55 -13.08 36.21
N LYS A 398 25.74 -13.29 36.78
CA LYS A 398 25.99 -13.94 38.08
C LYS A 398 25.57 -13.11 39.30
N GLU A 399 24.63 -12.18 39.17
CA GLU A 399 24.08 -11.41 40.29
C GLU A 399 22.70 -11.94 40.69
N PRO A 400 22.56 -12.55 41.88
CA PRO A 400 21.27 -13.00 42.38
C PRO A 400 20.48 -11.79 42.89
N GLY A 401 19.46 -11.36 42.13
CA GLY A 401 18.47 -10.38 42.63
C GLY A 401 17.76 -9.50 41.59
N THR A 402 18.19 -9.48 40.33
CA THR A 402 17.70 -8.53 39.30
C THR A 402 17.37 -9.20 37.96
N LYS A 403 16.77 -10.39 37.98
CA LYS A 403 16.51 -11.20 36.77
C LYS A 403 15.30 -10.71 35.97
N THR A 404 15.43 -9.62 35.23
CA THR A 404 14.45 -9.33 34.16
C THR A 404 14.74 -10.22 32.94
N GLN A 405 13.70 -10.83 32.37
CA GLN A 405 13.87 -11.85 31.30
C GLN A 405 14.05 -11.23 29.90
N GLY A 406 14.03 -9.90 29.79
CA GLY A 406 14.14 -9.17 28.53
C GLY A 406 13.75 -7.70 28.69
N TRP A 407 13.67 -6.99 27.56
CA TRP A 407 13.24 -5.58 27.53
C TRP A 407 11.89 -5.41 26.83
N TYR A 408 11.19 -4.32 27.15
CA TYR A 408 10.00 -3.87 26.45
C TYR A 408 10.07 -2.36 26.21
N GLY A 409 9.84 -1.93 24.96
CA GLY A 409 9.75 -0.52 24.62
C GLY A 409 9.88 -0.27 23.12
N LYS A 410 9.88 1.00 22.73
CA LYS A 410 10.06 1.43 21.34
C LYS A 410 11.24 2.40 21.23
N PRO A 411 11.99 2.40 20.12
CA PRO A 411 13.02 3.41 19.91
C PRO A 411 12.35 4.79 19.86
N PRO A 412 12.88 5.79 20.59
CA PRO A 412 12.35 7.15 20.56
C PRO A 412 12.68 7.81 19.22
N LEU A 413 11.73 8.51 18.62
CA LEU A 413 11.97 9.29 17.41
C LEU A 413 12.57 10.64 17.77
N ARG A 414 13.60 11.06 17.03
CA ARG A 414 14.20 12.38 17.17
C ARG A 414 13.43 13.39 16.31
N GLY A 415 12.79 14.36 16.98
CA GLY A 415 12.18 15.50 16.32
C GLY A 415 13.23 16.52 15.88
N ARG A 416 13.12 17.02 14.65
CA ARG A 416 13.98 18.08 14.10
C ARG A 416 13.18 19.01 13.21
N GLN A 417 13.22 20.30 13.53
CA GLN A 417 12.67 21.35 12.68
C GLN A 417 13.70 21.73 11.62
N THR A 418 13.29 21.73 10.35
CA THR A 418 14.13 22.07 9.21
C THR A 418 13.42 23.14 8.38
N THR A 419 14.18 24.11 7.87
CA THR A 419 13.67 25.16 6.97
C THR A 419 14.56 25.26 5.74
N ALA A 420 13.98 25.54 4.58
CA ALA A 420 14.76 25.91 3.41
C ALA A 420 15.22 27.37 3.53
N ILE A 421 16.48 27.65 3.18
CA ILE A 421 17.04 29.00 3.15
C ILE A 421 17.07 29.47 1.70
N ASN A 422 16.55 30.66 1.43
CA ASN A 422 16.68 31.29 0.12
C ASN A 422 18.12 31.76 -0.07
N HIS A 423 18.78 31.24 -1.10
CA HIS A 423 20.18 31.54 -1.40
C HIS A 423 20.46 33.01 -1.76
N GLU A 424 19.46 33.76 -2.25
CA GLU A 424 19.60 35.16 -2.64
C GLU A 424 19.43 36.10 -1.44
N THR A 425 18.51 35.79 -0.53
CA THR A 425 18.14 36.69 0.58
C THR A 425 18.74 36.29 1.92
N GLY A 426 19.24 35.05 2.04
CA GLY A 426 19.71 34.47 3.31
C GLY A 426 18.59 34.24 4.35
N ALA A 427 17.33 34.53 4.02
CA ALA A 427 16.18 34.35 4.88
C ALA A 427 15.53 32.97 4.69
N ALA A 428 14.74 32.53 5.68
CA ALA A 428 13.91 31.34 5.54
C ALA A 428 12.88 31.50 4.42
N SER A 429 12.79 30.52 3.53
CA SER A 429 11.83 30.50 2.43
C SER A 429 10.40 30.39 2.97
N LYS A 430 9.49 31.22 2.44
CA LYS A 430 8.09 31.26 2.88
C LYS A 430 7.42 29.90 2.66
N GLY A 431 6.80 29.37 3.72
CA GLY A 431 6.07 28.09 3.68
C GLY A 431 6.93 26.82 3.68
N GLN A 432 8.26 26.94 3.81
CA GLN A 432 9.20 25.81 3.73
C GLN A 432 9.68 25.33 5.11
N LEU A 433 8.79 25.35 6.11
CA LEU A 433 9.08 24.84 7.45
C LEU A 433 8.55 23.42 7.61
N VAL A 434 9.44 22.47 7.88
CA VAL A 434 9.11 21.04 8.01
C VAL A 434 9.59 20.51 9.35
N LEU A 435 8.70 19.80 10.05
CA LEU A 435 9.04 19.07 11.26
C LEU A 435 9.25 17.60 10.93
N VAL A 436 10.43 17.06 11.24
CA VAL A 436 10.81 15.68 10.92
C VAL A 436 11.00 14.88 12.20
N TYR A 437 10.25 13.80 12.37
CA TYR A 437 10.46 12.79 13.42
C TYR A 437 11.14 11.58 12.79
N ALA A 438 12.44 11.41 13.02
CA ALA A 438 13.27 10.37 12.40
C ALA A 438 13.77 9.36 13.43
N LEU A 439 14.12 8.16 12.98
CA LEU A 439 14.89 7.21 13.80
C LEU A 439 16.24 7.86 14.16
N PRO A 440 16.68 7.75 15.41
CA PRO A 440 17.86 8.46 15.89
C PRO A 440 19.15 7.84 15.34
N GLU A 441 20.17 8.68 15.22
CA GLU A 441 21.54 8.26 15.00
C GLU A 441 22.02 7.34 16.13
N GLY A 442 22.92 6.41 15.80
CA GLY A 442 23.43 5.38 16.69
C GLY A 442 22.49 4.20 16.94
N LEU A 443 21.23 4.26 16.47
CA LEU A 443 20.30 3.14 16.57
C LEU A 443 20.83 1.93 15.79
N LYS A 444 20.86 0.77 16.46
CA LYS A 444 21.18 -0.52 15.83
C LYS A 444 19.91 -1.23 15.42
N MET A 445 19.92 -1.76 14.19
CA MET A 445 18.78 -2.45 13.61
C MET A 445 19.22 -3.71 12.87
N ARG A 446 18.31 -4.66 12.69
CA ARG A 446 18.58 -5.93 12.04
C ARG A 446 17.47 -6.29 11.07
N ALA A 447 17.85 -6.65 9.85
CA ALA A 447 16.96 -7.28 8.86
C ALA A 447 17.48 -8.66 8.47
N HIS A 448 16.56 -9.49 8.01
CA HIS A 448 16.80 -10.81 7.46
C HIS A 448 16.76 -10.74 5.94
N VAL A 449 17.78 -11.29 5.29
CA VAL A 449 17.90 -11.33 3.84
C VAL A 449 17.94 -12.79 3.40
N TRP A 450 17.11 -13.15 2.44
CA TRP A 450 17.18 -14.45 1.79
C TRP A 450 17.58 -14.28 0.33
N VAL A 451 18.49 -15.15 -0.11
CA VAL A 451 19.06 -15.16 -1.45
C VAL A 451 18.99 -16.58 -2.00
N SER A 452 18.38 -16.78 -3.18
CA SER A 452 18.39 -18.09 -3.84
C SER A 452 19.80 -18.52 -4.24
N ASP A 453 20.04 -19.83 -4.37
CA ASP A 453 21.34 -20.35 -4.81
C ASP A 453 21.76 -19.82 -6.19
N GLU A 454 20.78 -19.62 -7.08
CA GLU A 454 21.01 -19.03 -8.41
C GLU A 454 21.56 -17.60 -8.31
N LEU A 455 20.92 -16.74 -7.51
CA LEU A 455 21.39 -15.36 -7.31
C LEU A 455 22.69 -15.29 -6.53
N TRP A 456 22.86 -16.19 -5.55
CA TRP A 456 24.09 -16.32 -4.76
C TRP A 456 25.31 -16.52 -5.67
N ASN A 457 25.20 -17.45 -6.61
CA ASN A 457 26.25 -17.74 -7.58
C ASN A 457 26.37 -16.63 -8.63
N ALA A 458 25.24 -16.19 -9.21
CA ALA A 458 25.21 -15.21 -10.29
C ALA A 458 25.85 -13.85 -9.92
N ALA A 459 25.66 -13.41 -8.68
CA ALA A 459 26.17 -12.13 -8.18
C ALA A 459 27.35 -12.28 -7.21
N SER A 460 27.85 -13.51 -6.98
CA SER A 460 28.91 -13.81 -6.03
C SER A 460 28.68 -13.18 -4.65
N VAL A 461 27.49 -13.43 -4.08
CA VAL A 461 27.03 -12.77 -2.84
C VAL A 461 27.96 -13.06 -1.65
N SER A 462 28.67 -14.19 -1.66
CA SER A 462 29.73 -14.52 -0.68
C SER A 462 30.78 -13.40 -0.53
N ASN A 463 31.12 -12.72 -1.62
CA ASN A 463 32.11 -11.63 -1.63
C ASN A 463 31.55 -10.35 -0.99
N LEU A 464 30.23 -10.29 -0.76
CA LEU A 464 29.59 -9.16 -0.13
C LEU A 464 29.57 -9.27 1.41
N LEU A 465 29.89 -10.44 1.95
CA LEU A 465 29.79 -10.69 3.38
C LEU A 465 30.86 -9.98 4.19
N ASN A 466 30.51 -9.59 5.42
CA ASN A 466 31.37 -9.03 6.46
C ASN A 466 32.09 -7.71 6.11
N GLU A 467 31.84 -7.14 4.93
CA GLU A 467 32.34 -5.83 4.55
C GLU A 467 31.31 -4.74 4.92
N PRO A 468 31.65 -3.81 5.82
CA PRO A 468 30.77 -2.70 6.19
C PRO A 468 30.66 -1.72 5.02
N ARG A 469 29.43 -1.29 4.71
CA ARG A 469 29.17 -0.37 3.59
C ARG A 469 28.26 0.77 4.02
N GLU A 470 28.56 1.96 3.51
CA GLU A 470 27.65 3.10 3.69
C GLU A 470 26.44 2.99 2.76
N ALA A 471 25.27 3.21 3.33
CA ALA A 471 24.00 3.21 2.64
C ALA A 471 23.29 4.55 2.84
N ARG A 472 22.65 5.03 1.78
CA ARG A 472 21.70 6.16 1.83
C ARG A 472 20.28 5.62 1.80
N LEU A 473 19.66 5.55 2.97
CA LEU A 473 18.35 4.95 3.23
C LEU A 473 17.31 6.01 3.65
N GLY A 474 16.04 5.70 3.48
CA GLY A 474 14.93 6.58 3.89
C GLY A 474 14.63 7.70 2.89
N SER A 475 14.29 8.89 3.39
CA SER A 475 13.88 10.01 2.55
C SER A 475 15.02 10.59 1.71
N ARG A 476 14.83 10.60 0.38
CA ARG A 476 15.72 11.30 -0.56
C ARG A 476 15.37 12.78 -0.72
N LYS A 477 14.29 13.29 -0.13
CA LYS A 477 13.93 14.72 -0.17
C LYS A 477 14.67 15.53 0.90
N LEU A 478 15.15 14.87 1.94
CA LEU A 478 15.86 15.48 3.08
C LEU A 478 17.39 15.33 2.96
N THR A 479 17.92 15.31 1.73
CA THR A 479 19.33 15.01 1.44
C THR A 479 20.31 15.96 2.13
N GLY A 480 21.46 15.41 2.54
CA GLY A 480 22.56 16.14 3.19
C GLY A 480 22.75 15.73 4.64
N THR A 481 21.70 15.80 5.47
CA THR A 481 21.78 15.54 6.92
C THR A 481 21.02 14.30 7.41
N PHE A 482 20.25 13.65 6.53
CA PHE A 482 19.47 12.45 6.86
C PHE A 482 19.91 11.24 6.02
N GLY A 483 19.59 10.04 6.52
CA GLY A 483 19.59 8.81 5.74
C GLY A 483 20.91 8.07 5.66
N SER A 484 21.96 8.43 6.41
CA SER A 484 23.22 7.69 6.40
C SER A 484 23.18 6.50 7.35
N ALA A 485 23.57 5.30 6.90
CA ALA A 485 23.71 4.11 7.73
C ALA A 485 24.91 3.26 7.31
N THR A 486 25.58 2.64 8.28
CA THR A 486 26.54 1.57 8.03
C THR A 486 25.81 0.24 8.03
N CYS A 487 25.93 -0.51 6.95
CA CYS A 487 25.25 -1.78 6.73
C CYS A 487 26.27 -2.90 6.52
N THR A 488 26.13 -4.00 7.25
CA THR A 488 27.00 -5.19 7.14
C THR A 488 26.14 -6.41 6.90
N LEU A 489 26.32 -7.06 5.76
CA LEU A 489 25.68 -8.34 5.43
C LEU A 489 26.57 -9.47 5.95
N ARG A 490 26.02 -10.44 6.67
CA ARG A 490 26.78 -11.57 7.21
C ARG A 490 25.94 -12.84 7.25
N GLU A 491 26.61 -13.96 7.46
CA GLU A 491 25.92 -15.22 7.75
C GLU A 491 25.32 -15.21 9.16
N GLU A 492 24.19 -15.91 9.28
CA GLU A 492 23.55 -16.17 10.56
C GLU A 492 24.40 -17.12 11.42
N THR A 493 24.68 -16.72 12.66
CA THR A 493 25.43 -17.55 13.61
C THR A 493 24.64 -18.78 14.04
N ALA A 494 25.32 -19.82 14.55
CA ALA A 494 24.65 -21.02 15.04
C ALA A 494 23.63 -20.70 16.15
N THR A 495 23.96 -19.77 17.06
CA THR A 495 23.08 -19.34 18.16
C THR A 495 21.86 -18.57 17.66
N GLU A 496 22.00 -17.71 16.64
CA GLU A 496 20.88 -16.98 16.04
C GLU A 496 19.96 -17.94 15.26
N ARG A 497 20.55 -18.87 14.50
CA ARG A 497 19.82 -19.93 13.80
C ARG A 497 19.06 -20.80 14.78
N GLU A 498 19.70 -21.18 15.89
CA GLU A 498 19.06 -21.93 16.96
C GLU A 498 17.92 -21.12 17.59
N SER A 499 18.13 -19.84 17.89
CA SER A 499 17.09 -18.96 18.46
C SER A 499 15.89 -18.83 17.52
N ARG A 500 16.13 -18.56 16.24
CA ARG A 500 15.09 -18.52 15.19
C ARG A 500 14.34 -19.85 15.10
N SER A 501 15.07 -20.97 15.17
CA SER A 501 14.47 -22.30 15.15
C SER A 501 13.69 -22.63 16.43
N ARG A 502 14.12 -22.17 17.62
CA ARG A 502 13.44 -22.39 18.90
C ARG A 502 12.10 -21.66 18.93
N PHE A 503 12.03 -20.46 18.37
CA PHE A 503 10.79 -19.67 18.33
C PHE A 503 9.84 -20.09 17.20
N GLY A 504 10.32 -20.76 16.14
CA GLY A 504 9.47 -21.45 15.17
C GLY A 504 9.10 -22.88 15.57
N ASN A 505 9.90 -23.57 16.38
CA ASN A 505 9.76 -25.02 16.62
C ASN A 505 9.44 -25.35 18.08
N ALA A 506 8.74 -24.45 18.80
CA ALA A 506 8.44 -24.56 20.23
C ALA A 506 7.40 -25.64 20.59
N GLY A 507 7.55 -26.85 20.02
CA GLY A 507 6.96 -28.08 20.52
C GLY A 507 7.89 -28.90 21.41
N ILE A 508 9.20 -28.59 21.49
CA ILE A 508 10.17 -29.44 22.23
C ILE A 508 11.21 -28.59 22.97
N ALA A 509 10.80 -27.97 24.08
CA ALA A 509 11.60 -27.70 25.29
C ALA A 509 10.85 -26.69 26.16
N GLN A 510 10.29 -27.15 27.29
CA GLN A 510 9.76 -26.27 28.33
C GLN A 510 10.90 -25.39 28.89
N PRO A 511 10.62 -24.14 29.29
CA PRO A 511 11.48 -23.43 30.21
C PRO A 511 11.50 -24.21 31.53
N THR A 512 12.65 -24.78 31.87
CA THR A 512 12.87 -25.38 33.20
C THR A 512 12.89 -24.28 34.25
N GLY A 513 11.74 -24.08 34.89
CA GLY A 513 11.58 -23.23 36.07
C GLY A 513 10.38 -23.75 36.87
N ASP A 514 10.63 -24.13 38.12
CA ASP A 514 9.65 -24.68 39.05
C ASP A 514 8.48 -23.71 39.31
N ALA A 515 7.45 -23.75 38.45
CA ALA A 515 6.14 -23.13 38.72
C ALA A 515 4.99 -23.72 37.88
N SER A 516 5.12 -24.93 37.33
CA SER A 516 4.09 -25.58 36.49
C SER A 516 3.60 -26.90 37.08
N LYS A 517 2.92 -26.84 38.22
CA LYS A 517 1.99 -27.91 38.61
C LYS A 517 0.57 -27.49 38.27
N SER A 518 0.06 -27.95 37.13
CA SER A 518 -1.37 -28.11 36.92
C SER A 518 -1.60 -29.45 36.23
N ALA A 519 -2.16 -30.38 37.01
CA ALA A 519 -2.56 -31.71 36.58
C ALA A 519 -3.71 -31.63 35.57
N ASN A 520 -3.68 -32.46 34.52
CA ASN A 520 -4.89 -32.99 33.93
C ASN A 520 -4.66 -34.48 33.67
N GLY A 521 -5.43 -35.30 34.39
CA GLY A 521 -5.38 -36.75 34.32
C GLY A 521 -5.90 -37.28 32.99
N THR A 522 -5.17 -38.24 32.45
CA THR A 522 -5.53 -39.03 31.26
C THR A 522 -6.54 -40.11 31.64
N ALA A 523 -7.62 -40.24 30.88
CA ALA A 523 -8.41 -41.46 30.79
C ALA A 523 -8.31 -41.98 29.34
N PRO A 524 -8.01 -43.27 29.08
CA PRO A 524 -7.87 -43.80 27.74
C PRO A 524 -9.21 -44.34 27.21
N GLY A 525 -9.57 -43.96 25.98
CA GLY A 525 -10.73 -44.48 25.26
C GLY A 525 -10.60 -44.18 23.77
N GLU A 526 -10.71 -45.23 22.97
CA GLU A 526 -10.33 -45.36 21.57
C GLU A 526 -11.03 -44.44 20.55
N GLY A 527 -10.26 -44.11 19.51
CA GLY A 527 -10.73 -43.62 18.20
C GLY A 527 -10.28 -42.18 17.90
N THR A 528 -9.14 -41.98 17.23
CA THR A 528 -8.66 -40.61 16.92
C THR A 528 -8.54 -40.37 15.41
N PRO A 529 -9.35 -39.48 14.80
CA PRO A 529 -9.11 -38.95 13.46
C PRO A 529 -7.83 -38.10 13.49
N ALA A 530 -7.10 -38.02 12.37
CA ALA A 530 -5.83 -37.28 12.22
C ALA A 530 -5.71 -36.06 13.17
N SER A 531 -4.77 -36.10 14.12
CA SER A 531 -4.72 -35.18 15.26
C SER A 531 -4.45 -33.74 14.83
N SER A 532 -5.50 -32.95 14.69
CA SER A 532 -5.40 -31.50 14.46
C SER A 532 -4.99 -30.79 15.75
N SER A 533 -4.00 -29.91 15.70
CA SER A 533 -3.53 -29.12 16.83
C SER A 533 -3.97 -27.65 16.68
N VAL A 534 -4.22 -26.96 17.80
CA VAL A 534 -4.49 -25.50 17.79
C VAL A 534 -3.17 -24.78 18.04
N VAL A 535 -2.79 -23.91 17.10
CA VAL A 535 -1.54 -23.15 17.12
C VAL A 535 -1.80 -21.65 17.08
N SER A 536 -0.91 -20.86 17.66
CA SER A 536 -0.98 -19.39 17.63
C SER A 536 -0.02 -18.82 16.59
N LEU A 537 -0.53 -18.01 15.67
CA LEU A 537 0.26 -17.28 14.69
C LEU A 537 0.41 -15.82 15.13
N TRP A 538 1.63 -15.38 15.38
CA TRP A 538 1.97 -13.99 15.71
C TRP A 538 2.64 -13.32 14.53
N LEU A 539 1.98 -12.32 13.96
CA LEU A 539 2.47 -11.57 12.82
C LEU A 539 3.57 -10.60 13.28
N THR A 540 4.80 -10.79 12.80
CA THR A 540 5.97 -9.99 13.15
C THR A 540 6.26 -8.88 12.14
N SER A 541 5.62 -8.90 10.97
CA SER A 541 5.56 -7.75 10.08
C SER A 541 4.12 -7.49 9.60
N ASP A 542 3.90 -6.32 8.99
CA ASP A 542 2.60 -5.98 8.43
C ASP A 542 2.23 -6.99 7.33
N VAL A 543 0.97 -7.43 7.26
CA VAL A 543 0.49 -8.43 6.29
C VAL A 543 -0.53 -7.83 5.34
N ILE A 544 -0.23 -7.88 4.05
CA ILE A 544 -1.16 -7.46 3.00
C ILE A 544 -1.87 -8.71 2.50
N ALA A 545 -3.05 -8.98 3.06
CA ALA A 545 -3.89 -10.09 2.62
C ALA A 545 -4.88 -9.59 1.55
N ARG A 546 -4.84 -10.20 0.37
CA ARG A 546 -5.77 -9.88 -0.72
C ARG A 546 -7.17 -10.33 -0.35
N SER A 547 -8.12 -9.40 -0.34
CA SER A 547 -9.52 -9.76 -0.15
C SER A 547 -10.05 -10.58 -1.32
N ALA A 548 -11.05 -11.41 -1.06
CA ALA A 548 -11.73 -12.17 -2.11
C ALA A 548 -12.33 -11.27 -3.20
N GLY A 549 -12.72 -10.04 -2.85
CA GLY A 549 -13.32 -9.05 -3.76
C GLY A 549 -12.38 -7.93 -4.22
N LEU A 550 -11.06 -8.07 -4.02
CA LEU A 550 -10.03 -7.06 -4.35
C LEU A 550 -10.23 -5.65 -3.74
N GLY A 551 -11.20 -5.47 -2.83
CA GLY A 551 -11.38 -4.28 -1.99
C GLY A 551 -10.45 -4.29 -0.76
N ALA A 552 -10.72 -3.43 0.22
CA ALA A 552 -9.95 -3.35 1.47
C ALA A 552 -9.86 -4.74 2.14
N GLY A 553 -8.69 -5.37 2.05
CA GLY A 553 -8.41 -6.67 2.65
C GLY A 553 -7.82 -6.56 4.05
N GLY A 554 -7.53 -7.71 4.64
CA GLY A 554 -6.95 -7.81 5.98
C GLY A 554 -7.95 -8.28 7.05
N THR A 555 -9.05 -8.91 6.66
CA THR A 555 -9.86 -9.70 7.60
C THR A 555 -9.14 -11.01 7.98
N ALA A 556 -9.60 -11.67 9.04
CA ALA A 556 -9.09 -13.00 9.39
C ALA A 556 -9.33 -14.03 8.27
N ASP A 557 -10.46 -13.91 7.56
CA ASP A 557 -10.78 -14.78 6.43
C ASP A 557 -9.86 -14.55 5.23
N ASP A 558 -9.46 -13.30 4.98
CA ASP A 558 -8.48 -12.98 3.94
C ASP A 558 -7.11 -13.57 4.26
N LEU A 559 -6.73 -13.55 5.54
CA LEU A 559 -5.48 -14.16 6.01
C LEU A 559 -5.52 -15.70 5.89
N ILE A 560 -6.62 -16.35 6.29
CA ILE A 560 -6.83 -17.79 6.09
C ILE A 560 -6.75 -18.15 4.60
N ARG A 561 -7.36 -17.33 3.73
CA ARG A 561 -7.31 -17.51 2.29
C ARG A 561 -5.90 -17.36 1.73
N ALA A 562 -5.10 -16.45 2.29
CA ALA A 562 -3.70 -16.29 1.92
C ALA A 562 -2.90 -17.57 2.25
N PHE A 563 -3.10 -18.18 3.43
CA PHE A 563 -2.50 -19.48 3.75
C PHE A 563 -2.97 -20.61 2.81
N LYS A 564 -4.26 -20.62 2.46
CA LYS A 564 -4.81 -21.60 1.51
C LYS A 564 -4.16 -21.51 0.12
N ARG A 565 -3.77 -20.32 -0.34
CA ARG A 565 -3.05 -20.12 -1.61
C ARG A 565 -1.65 -20.72 -1.59
N GLU A 566 -1.02 -20.75 -0.42
CA GLU A 566 0.26 -21.42 -0.18
C GLU A 566 0.11 -22.94 0.05
N GLY A 567 -1.09 -23.50 -0.16
CA GLY A 567 -1.36 -24.93 0.02
C GLY A 567 -1.39 -25.38 1.49
N ILE A 568 -1.69 -24.46 2.41
CA ILE A 568 -1.78 -24.70 3.86
C ILE A 568 -3.23 -24.52 4.30
N ILE A 569 -3.82 -25.56 4.89
CA ILE A 569 -5.19 -25.53 5.38
C ILE A 569 -5.18 -25.13 6.85
N VAL A 570 -5.78 -23.99 7.16
CA VAL A 570 -5.94 -23.46 8.53
C VAL A 570 -7.38 -23.04 8.78
N GLU A 571 -7.87 -23.27 9.99
CA GLU A 571 -9.20 -22.80 10.43
C GLU A 571 -9.03 -21.86 11.62
N ALA A 572 -9.62 -20.65 11.60
CA ALA A 572 -9.55 -19.75 12.74
C ALA A 572 -10.26 -20.32 13.97
N VAL A 573 -9.64 -20.17 15.13
CA VAL A 573 -10.18 -20.56 16.44
C VAL A 573 -10.25 -19.32 17.33
N GLY A 574 -11.41 -19.11 17.97
CA GLY A 574 -11.61 -17.98 18.87
C GLY A 574 -11.64 -16.62 18.15
N THR A 575 -11.54 -15.54 18.93
CA THR A 575 -11.54 -14.16 18.39
C THR A 575 -10.11 -13.72 18.09
N PRO A 576 -9.79 -13.37 16.83
CA PRO A 576 -8.45 -12.92 16.47
C PRO A 576 -8.16 -11.53 17.06
N SER A 577 -6.92 -11.33 17.53
CA SER A 577 -6.42 -10.04 17.99
C SER A 577 -5.73 -9.33 16.82
N ILE A 578 -6.53 -8.72 15.95
CA ILE A 578 -6.05 -8.05 14.73
C ILE A 578 -6.16 -6.52 14.87
N ARG A 579 -5.15 -5.82 14.36
CA ARG A 579 -5.20 -4.39 14.05
C ARG A 579 -4.89 -4.14 12.61
N HIS A 580 -5.32 -2.98 12.13
CA HIS A 580 -5.06 -2.54 10.77
C HIS A 580 -4.23 -1.27 10.75
N ARG A 581 -3.40 -1.14 9.73
CA ARG A 581 -2.62 0.05 9.43
C ARG A 581 -2.77 0.38 7.95
N ARG A 582 -2.91 1.67 7.64
CA ARG A 582 -2.79 2.19 6.27
C ARG A 582 -1.32 2.32 5.91
N ILE A 583 -0.95 1.80 4.75
CA ILE A 583 0.38 1.88 4.18
C ILE A 583 0.32 2.80 2.98
N ASP A 584 0.98 3.94 3.11
CA ASP A 584 1.27 4.85 2.02
C ASP A 584 2.75 4.72 1.66
N SER A 585 3.07 4.72 0.37
CA SER A 585 4.45 4.64 -0.09
C SER A 585 4.64 5.47 -1.34
N TRP A 586 5.89 5.75 -1.68
CA TRP A 586 6.26 6.53 -2.86
C TRP A 586 6.99 5.64 -3.86
N SER A 587 6.72 5.81 -5.15
CA SER A 587 7.46 5.18 -6.24
C SER A 587 8.53 6.13 -6.74
N PRO A 588 9.82 5.81 -6.60
CA PRO A 588 10.88 6.61 -7.20
C PRO A 588 10.88 6.54 -8.73
N ALA A 589 10.43 5.42 -9.31
CA ALA A 589 10.37 5.23 -10.76
C ALA A 589 9.28 6.10 -11.39
N ASP A 590 8.10 6.12 -10.77
CA ASP A 590 6.94 6.87 -11.26
C ASP A 590 6.90 8.31 -10.72
N ASN A 591 7.89 8.67 -9.88
CA ASN A 591 7.97 9.92 -9.12
C ASN A 591 6.62 10.36 -8.51
N GLY A 592 5.88 9.42 -7.92
CA GLY A 592 4.53 9.61 -7.43
C GLY A 592 4.15 8.69 -6.26
N PRO A 593 3.03 8.94 -5.58
CA PRO A 593 2.55 8.05 -4.53
C PRO A 593 2.11 6.71 -5.12
N ARG A 594 2.48 5.60 -4.48
CA ARG A 594 1.92 4.28 -4.78
C ARG A 594 0.53 4.17 -4.16
N ALA A 595 -0.29 3.29 -4.73
CA ALA A 595 -1.60 2.97 -4.17
C ALA A 595 -1.53 2.68 -2.67
N SER A 596 -2.37 3.38 -1.90
CA SER A 596 -2.55 3.13 -0.47
C SER A 596 -3.05 1.71 -0.25
N ARG A 597 -2.46 1.01 0.72
CA ARG A 597 -2.83 -0.37 1.07
C ARG A 597 -3.31 -0.43 2.51
N LEU A 598 -4.28 -1.31 2.76
CA LEU A 598 -4.65 -1.70 4.12
C LEU A 598 -3.90 -2.99 4.45
N ALA A 599 -3.23 -3.03 5.60
CA ALA A 599 -2.55 -4.22 6.08
C ALA A 599 -2.99 -4.58 7.49
N ILE A 600 -2.95 -5.87 7.81
CA ILE A 600 -2.95 -6.35 9.18
C ILE A 600 -1.63 -5.92 9.81
N GLN A 601 -1.68 -5.17 10.89
CA GLN A 601 -0.51 -4.60 11.54
C GLN A 601 0.30 -5.68 12.27
N ALA A 602 1.63 -5.56 12.23
CA ALA A 602 2.52 -6.35 13.06
C ALA A 602 2.13 -6.30 14.56
N GLY A 603 2.35 -7.39 15.28
CA GLY A 603 1.84 -7.62 16.63
C GLY A 603 0.47 -8.31 16.66
N SER A 604 -0.25 -8.38 15.54
CA SER A 604 -1.52 -9.10 15.46
C SER A 604 -1.34 -10.61 15.68
N VAL A 605 -2.30 -11.22 16.36
CA VAL A 605 -2.27 -12.65 16.71
C VAL A 605 -3.58 -13.32 16.31
N ILE A 606 -3.47 -14.50 15.67
CA ILE A 606 -4.60 -15.36 15.33
C ILE A 606 -4.32 -16.78 15.81
N GLN A 607 -5.32 -17.44 16.38
CA GLN A 607 -5.25 -18.86 16.70
C GLN A 607 -5.89 -19.65 15.57
N VAL A 608 -5.24 -20.73 15.14
CA VAL A 608 -5.72 -21.58 14.06
C VAL A 608 -5.62 -23.05 14.41
N ARG A 609 -6.56 -23.85 13.92
CA ARG A 609 -6.46 -25.31 13.90
C ARG A 609 -5.74 -25.73 12.63
N VAL A 610 -4.76 -26.61 12.77
CA VAL A 610 -3.90 -27.06 11.67
C VAL A 610 -3.53 -28.54 11.83
N SER A 611 -3.37 -29.24 10.70
CA SER A 611 -2.81 -30.60 10.66
C SER A 611 -1.31 -30.60 10.98
N GLU A 612 -0.71 -31.74 11.35
CA GLU A 612 0.74 -31.81 11.58
C GLU A 612 1.55 -31.48 10.31
N GLU A 613 1.09 -31.94 9.15
CA GLU A 613 1.73 -31.67 7.85
C GLU A 613 1.70 -30.17 7.51
N ASP A 614 0.55 -29.54 7.67
CA ASP A 614 0.39 -28.11 7.38
C ASP A 614 1.11 -27.25 8.43
N ARG A 615 1.23 -27.72 9.67
CA ARG A 615 2.09 -27.07 10.69
C ARG A 615 3.54 -27.02 10.21
N ALA A 616 4.08 -28.11 9.67
CA ALA A 616 5.43 -28.13 9.13
C ALA A 616 5.60 -27.16 7.94
N LYS A 617 4.58 -27.02 7.09
CA LYS A 617 4.58 -26.02 6.00
C LYS A 617 4.55 -24.58 6.54
N LEU A 618 3.75 -24.30 7.57
CA LEU A 618 3.72 -22.99 8.23
C LEU A 618 5.09 -22.58 8.75
N LEU A 619 5.83 -23.51 9.36
CA LEU A 619 7.19 -23.23 9.86
C LEU A 619 8.16 -22.90 8.74
N LYS A 620 8.04 -23.56 7.59
CA LYS A 620 8.84 -23.26 6.40
C LYS A 620 8.47 -21.91 5.80
N LEU A 621 7.18 -21.54 5.79
CA LEU A 621 6.68 -20.31 5.20
C LEU A 621 6.95 -19.06 6.08
N ALA A 622 6.90 -19.21 7.40
CA ALA A 622 7.06 -18.13 8.40
C ALA A 622 8.16 -17.08 8.08
N PRO A 623 9.41 -17.45 7.77
CA PRO A 623 10.48 -16.49 7.46
C PRO A 623 10.39 -15.84 6.08
N PHE A 624 9.58 -16.37 5.16
CA PHE A 624 9.33 -15.80 3.82
C PHE A 624 8.05 -14.97 3.78
N GLY A 625 7.13 -15.26 4.70
CA GLY A 625 5.89 -14.54 4.89
C GLY A 625 4.74 -15.00 4.00
N VAL A 626 3.54 -14.52 4.32
CA VAL A 626 2.28 -14.86 3.64
C VAL A 626 1.61 -13.59 3.10
N GLY A 627 0.87 -13.72 2.00
CA GLY A 627 0.15 -12.61 1.37
C GLY A 627 0.95 -11.93 0.26
N GLU A 628 0.73 -10.63 0.07
CA GLU A 628 1.35 -9.87 -1.02
C GLU A 628 2.65 -9.18 -0.59
N LEU A 629 3.54 -8.91 -1.56
CA LEU A 629 4.79 -8.16 -1.36
C LEU A 629 5.75 -8.79 -0.33
N THR A 630 5.73 -10.11 -0.18
CA THR A 630 6.58 -10.86 0.75
C THR A 630 8.09 -10.64 0.53
N ALA A 631 8.52 -10.41 -0.72
CA ALA A 631 9.90 -10.03 -1.03
C ALA A 631 10.35 -8.69 -0.43
N GLN A 632 9.39 -7.81 -0.10
CA GLN A 632 9.62 -6.49 0.48
C GLN A 632 9.48 -6.46 2.01
N GLY A 633 9.31 -7.63 2.64
CA GLY A 633 9.31 -7.79 4.09
C GLY A 633 7.93 -7.94 4.73
N TYR A 634 6.87 -7.88 3.93
CA TYR A 634 5.50 -8.10 4.40
C TYR A 634 5.21 -9.56 4.72
N GLY A 635 4.27 -9.82 5.61
CA GLY A 635 3.72 -11.16 5.80
C GLY A 635 4.45 -12.05 6.80
N ARG A 636 5.49 -11.57 7.50
CA ARG A 636 6.30 -12.41 8.41
C ARG A 636 5.53 -12.76 9.68
N PHE A 637 5.71 -13.98 10.15
CA PHE A 637 5.03 -14.47 11.35
C PHE A 637 5.83 -15.54 12.08
N VAL A 638 5.43 -15.82 13.32
CA VAL A 638 5.97 -16.88 14.17
C VAL A 638 4.84 -17.79 14.62
N VAL A 639 5.12 -19.08 14.75
CA VAL A 639 4.15 -20.12 15.14
C VAL A 639 4.44 -20.60 16.57
N ASP A 640 3.41 -20.62 17.42
CA ASP A 640 3.46 -21.11 18.80
C ASP A 640 4.55 -20.50 19.67
N HIS A 641 4.80 -19.20 19.52
CA HIS A 641 5.81 -18.53 20.32
C HIS A 641 5.47 -18.64 21.83
N PRO A 642 6.41 -19.08 22.71
CA PRO A 642 6.14 -19.31 24.13
C PRO A 642 5.52 -18.11 24.86
N LEU A 643 5.91 -16.89 24.49
CA LEU A 643 5.34 -15.63 24.98
C LEU A 643 3.81 -15.53 24.85
N LEU A 644 3.19 -16.22 23.90
CA LEU A 644 1.73 -16.19 23.73
C LEU A 644 1.01 -17.07 24.75
N SER A 645 1.75 -17.98 25.41
CA SER A 645 1.23 -18.94 26.40
C SER A 645 1.59 -18.59 27.85
N VAL A 646 2.38 -17.53 28.08
CA VAL A 646 2.79 -17.14 29.44
C VAL A 646 1.61 -16.58 30.24
N GLN A 647 1.57 -16.84 31.54
CA GLN A 647 0.62 -16.15 32.43
C GLN A 647 1.04 -14.69 32.64
N SER A 648 2.32 -14.50 32.93
CA SER A 648 2.97 -13.20 33.05
C SER A 648 4.47 -13.32 32.88
N ILE A 649 5.12 -12.25 32.46
CA ILE A 649 6.57 -12.12 32.35
C ILE A 649 6.99 -10.71 32.80
N GLU A 650 8.09 -10.62 33.53
CA GLU A 650 8.64 -9.37 34.01
C GLU A 650 9.81 -8.92 33.12
N VAL A 651 9.71 -7.71 32.58
CA VAL A 651 10.64 -7.16 31.59
C VAL A 651 11.06 -5.74 31.96
N THR A 652 12.29 -5.36 31.62
CA THR A 652 12.79 -3.99 31.83
C THR A 652 12.21 -3.05 30.78
N LYS A 653 11.69 -1.88 31.19
CA LYS A 653 11.28 -0.85 30.24
C LYS A 653 12.50 -0.26 29.52
N ALA A 654 12.55 -0.36 28.20
CA ALA A 654 13.62 0.23 27.40
C ALA A 654 13.53 1.78 27.42
N LYS A 655 14.68 2.44 27.48
CA LYS A 655 14.89 3.90 27.51
C LYS A 655 15.86 4.25 26.37
N LEU A 656 16.00 5.54 26.04
CA LEU A 656 16.86 6.00 24.94
C LEU A 656 18.28 5.40 24.97
N LYS A 657 18.93 5.42 26.15
CA LYS A 657 20.28 4.85 26.36
C LYS A 657 20.43 3.36 26.04
N HIS A 658 19.32 2.61 26.00
CA HIS A 658 19.35 1.19 25.62
C HIS A 658 19.33 1.00 24.09
N PHE A 659 18.86 2.00 23.35
CA PHE A 659 18.76 1.99 21.88
C PHE A 659 19.97 2.65 21.20
N VAL A 660 20.62 3.60 21.88
CA VAL A 660 21.73 4.40 21.36
C VAL A 660 22.85 4.39 22.41
N CYS A 661 24.08 4.03 22.04
CA CYS A 661 25.23 4.21 22.92
C CYS A 661 25.58 5.71 23.01
N GLU A 662 25.58 6.29 24.22
CA GLU A 662 25.74 7.71 24.62
C GLU A 662 26.94 8.44 23.93
N GLU A 663 26.99 9.78 23.77
CA GLU A 663 26.37 10.92 24.47
C GLU A 663 25.47 11.76 23.53
N THR A 664 24.24 12.06 23.93
CA THR A 664 23.44 13.13 23.28
C THR A 664 23.81 14.49 23.86
N PRO A 665 24.01 15.54 23.04
CA PRO A 665 24.15 16.90 23.56
C PRO A 665 22.87 17.29 24.33
N GLU A 666 23.05 17.89 25.51
CA GLU A 666 22.01 18.21 26.49
C GLU A 666 20.75 18.81 25.86
N GLY A 667 19.64 18.09 26.00
CA GLY A 667 18.35 18.47 25.41
C GLY A 667 17.19 17.65 25.93
N GLY A 668 16.93 17.72 27.24
CA GLY A 668 15.66 17.37 27.90
C GLY A 668 15.24 15.89 27.82
N GLU A 669 15.72 15.06 28.74
CA GLU A 669 15.43 13.61 28.82
C GLU A 669 13.99 13.25 29.27
N ASP A 670 13.15 14.21 29.65
CA ASP A 670 11.86 13.97 30.35
C ASP A 670 10.57 14.40 29.60
N LYS A 671 10.50 14.32 28.26
CA LYS A 671 9.23 14.52 27.53
C LYS A 671 8.93 13.50 26.45
#